data_AF-K1PZ61-F1
#
_entry.id   AF-K1PZ61-F1
#
_cell.length_a   1.000
_cell.length_b   1.000
_cell.length_c   1.000
_cell.angle_alpha   90.00
_cell.angle_beta   90.00
_cell.angle_gamma   90.00
#
_symmetry.space_group_name_H-M   'P 1'
#
loop_
_entity.id
_entity.type
_entity.pdbx_description
1 polymer ?
#
loop_
_entity_poly.entity_id
_entity_poly.type
_entity_poly.pdbx_seq_one_letter_code
_entity_poly.pdbx_strand_id
1 'polypeptide(L)'
;MVRTGIERAFGPSFKRVVTENQNRISAAATGLVLAVILQSSAAVALLVSGFSGAGSLTFGAGLAVVLGADLGSALLIQVFSFDLSWLVPVFLAVGGGLFVKSDRRTFRQAGRIILGIAFILISLRFLRETMDPIRGSAFLPAIAEYLARDFVTAFIVGSVLAFAMHSSVAVILMCVTMVSIGAIPVTAGVSLVLGANMGSALIPVWLTRSMENAARRVPLANLALRSQPAMTNLIRYSTQLYSELEAETGLATGWMQCGSVTVARTEDRMTMLLRTAAAARAQGVEVDVLSPQEAGDKWPVMQTDDLKGGLWMSGDGKANPTDLTQSLAKGARQGGAQVIEGVKVTNILTREGRVTGVVTDKGTIEAEIVVNCAGQWARNIGLRCGVNVPLHSAEHMYIVTETMQGVTSDLPVLRDPDGYIYFKEETGGLVMGGFEPEAKPWGMDGIPDKFEFSLLPDDWDQFEILLENALIRVPELETAGVRKFYNGPESFTPDNNYLLGETPELKNFFVGAGFNSMGIASAGGAGRALAEWIVEGEATSDLFAVDIRRFADFNNNPTWLHDRVKETLGLHYAMPWPNRELDTARPFRRSPLYDRLAAKNAVFGSKMGWERANWFAPDGTTPETVYSFGRQNWHDAVAAEHAAVRDGVAIFDQTSFGKLLVQGKDACAQLNRICAGNVDVEIGQTVYTGLLNSRGGFESDLTVLRLKAQEFLLITGSAQACRDGDWISRNFSEDAHVFLTDVTSSWSVLAVMGPKARDVLSKVTKADLSNDGFAFGTCQKIDLGYATVIANRMTYVGELGWELLVPVEFAAGVYDDLMGAGAEFSIRDAGYYALDGLRIEKGFRAWSRELTPDITPLQAGLSFAVDFDKPDGFIGKEALLAARSDPEHMHRRIIQLVLKDLDVQLWGGEAVLCDNTEIGEVRSAGYGHTLGAAVALCDVHTDEKITRDFLTMHSFEIDVAGKRFAAKAYLQTPYDPKAARVRM
;
A
#
# COMPACT_ATOMS: atom_id res chain seq x y z
N MET A 1 -6.27 30.73 -33.91
CA MET A 1 -7.25 31.83 -34.12
C MET A 1 -8.10 32.10 -32.90
N VAL A 2 -8.75 31.07 -32.35
CA VAL A 2 -9.58 31.13 -31.12
C VAL A 2 -8.80 31.75 -29.95
N ARG A 3 -7.70 31.11 -29.53
CA ARG A 3 -6.81 31.59 -28.46
C ARG A 3 -6.42 33.07 -28.59
N THR A 4 -5.85 33.46 -29.74
CA THR A 4 -5.41 34.85 -29.97
C THR A 4 -6.57 35.85 -30.03
N GLY A 5 -7.76 35.42 -30.49
CA GLY A 5 -8.96 36.24 -30.47
C GLY A 5 -9.41 36.54 -29.05
N ILE A 6 -9.38 35.53 -28.19
CA ILE A 6 -9.74 35.62 -26.78
C ILE A 6 -8.70 36.44 -26.00
N GLU A 7 -7.40 36.16 -26.14
CA GLU A 7 -6.33 36.92 -25.48
C GLU A 7 -6.42 38.43 -25.83
N ARG A 8 -6.77 38.77 -27.07
CA ARG A 8 -6.92 40.17 -27.52
C ARG A 8 -8.25 40.83 -27.11
N ALA A 9 -9.28 40.04 -26.81
CA ALA A 9 -10.58 40.52 -26.38
C ALA A 9 -10.69 40.65 -24.85
N PHE A 10 -10.04 39.76 -24.10
CA PHE A 10 -10.25 39.58 -22.65
C PHE A 10 -8.96 39.53 -21.82
N GLY A 11 -7.78 39.72 -22.43
CA GLY A 11 -6.46 39.61 -21.76
C GLY A 11 -6.34 40.34 -20.41
N PRO A 12 -6.68 41.65 -20.31
CA PRO A 12 -6.64 42.37 -19.03
C PRO A 12 -7.64 41.85 -17.99
N SER A 13 -8.78 41.30 -18.43
CA SER A 13 -9.83 40.75 -17.56
C SER A 13 -9.45 39.40 -16.96
N PHE A 14 -8.66 38.57 -17.67
CA PHE A 14 -8.21 37.27 -17.14
C PHE A 14 -7.28 37.39 -15.94
N LYS A 15 -6.39 38.38 -15.94
CA LYS A 15 -5.54 38.66 -14.78
C LYS A 15 -6.43 38.90 -13.55
N ARG A 16 -7.42 39.78 -13.69
CA ARG A 16 -8.35 40.14 -12.61
C ARG A 16 -9.15 38.93 -12.10
N VAL A 17 -9.75 38.15 -13.00
CA VAL A 17 -10.57 36.98 -12.65
C VAL A 17 -9.76 35.85 -11.98
N VAL A 18 -8.49 35.67 -12.36
CA VAL A 18 -7.61 34.66 -11.75
C VAL A 18 -7.06 35.13 -10.40
N THR A 19 -6.75 36.41 -10.24
CA THR A 19 -6.10 36.92 -9.01
C THR A 19 -7.08 37.40 -7.92
N GLU A 20 -8.35 37.69 -8.25
CA GLU A 20 -9.37 38.11 -7.26
C GLU A 20 -10.02 36.93 -6.51
N ASN A 21 -9.84 35.70 -6.98
CA ASN A 21 -10.44 34.51 -6.38
C ASN A 21 -9.53 33.92 -5.28
N GLN A 22 -9.95 34.05 -4.01
CA GLN A 22 -9.25 33.45 -2.87
C GLN A 22 -9.80 32.07 -2.46
N ASN A 23 -10.99 31.67 -2.94
CA ASN A 23 -11.58 30.37 -2.67
C ASN A 23 -11.14 29.34 -3.73
N ARG A 24 -10.70 28.16 -3.30
CA ARG A 24 -10.25 27.07 -4.19
C ARG A 24 -11.34 26.58 -5.15
N ILE A 25 -12.62 26.59 -4.74
CA ILE A 25 -13.74 26.17 -5.61
C ILE A 25 -13.96 27.18 -6.75
N SER A 26 -13.96 28.49 -6.43
CA SER A 26 -14.10 29.52 -7.46
C SER A 26 -12.87 29.62 -8.35
N ALA A 27 -11.68 29.32 -7.81
CA ALA A 27 -10.44 29.17 -8.56
C ALA A 27 -10.51 27.97 -9.53
N ALA A 28 -11.00 26.81 -9.10
CA ALA A 28 -11.22 25.65 -9.96
C ALA A 28 -12.28 25.92 -11.04
N ALA A 29 -13.42 26.53 -10.68
CA ALA A 29 -14.44 26.94 -11.66
C ALA A 29 -13.88 27.95 -12.69
N THR A 30 -13.03 28.86 -12.23
CA THR A 30 -12.30 29.79 -13.09
C THR A 30 -11.36 29.04 -14.03
N GLY A 31 -10.61 28.07 -13.52
CA GLY A 31 -9.76 27.17 -14.30
C GLY A 31 -10.51 26.43 -15.39
N LEU A 32 -11.66 25.86 -15.05
CA LEU A 32 -12.56 25.16 -15.97
C LEU A 32 -13.01 26.07 -17.10
N VAL A 33 -13.56 27.23 -16.77
CA VAL A 33 -14.01 28.21 -17.77
C VAL A 33 -12.84 28.70 -18.63
N LEU A 34 -11.68 28.96 -18.03
CA LEU A 34 -10.48 29.37 -18.75
C LEU A 34 -9.97 28.30 -19.70
N ALA A 35 -10.01 27.03 -19.33
CA ALA A 35 -9.62 25.94 -20.21
C ALA A 35 -10.61 25.75 -21.36
N VAL A 36 -11.91 25.86 -21.10
CA VAL A 36 -12.95 25.87 -22.14
C VAL A 36 -12.73 27.02 -23.11
N ILE A 37 -12.41 28.20 -22.60
CA ILE A 37 -12.16 29.40 -23.40
C ILE A 37 -10.84 29.26 -24.18
N LEU A 38 -9.73 28.98 -23.50
CA LEU A 38 -8.38 28.89 -24.10
C LEU A 38 -8.14 27.60 -24.88
N GLN A 39 -9.05 26.63 -24.78
CA GLN A 39 -9.02 25.33 -25.44
C GLN A 39 -7.81 24.47 -25.05
N SER A 40 -7.26 24.69 -23.86
CA SER A 40 -6.03 24.04 -23.40
C SER A 40 -5.81 24.23 -21.90
N SER A 41 -5.77 23.13 -21.15
CA SER A 41 -5.36 23.14 -19.74
C SER A 41 -3.89 23.51 -19.59
N ALA A 42 -3.03 23.06 -20.51
CA ALA A 42 -1.62 23.42 -20.53
C ALA A 42 -1.40 24.94 -20.67
N ALA A 43 -2.24 25.62 -21.46
CA ALA A 43 -2.19 27.09 -21.57
C ALA A 43 -2.62 27.78 -20.28
N VAL A 44 -3.63 27.23 -19.58
CA VAL A 44 -4.06 27.73 -18.27
C VAL A 44 -2.96 27.51 -17.24
N ALA A 45 -2.33 26.33 -17.21
CA ALA A 45 -1.23 26.02 -16.33
C ALA A 45 -0.03 26.95 -16.52
N LEU A 46 0.32 27.30 -17.76
CA LEU A 46 1.37 28.28 -18.06
C LEU A 46 1.01 29.69 -17.58
N LEU A 47 -0.23 30.11 -17.79
CA LEU A 47 -0.75 31.40 -17.37
C LEU A 47 -0.77 31.52 -15.83
N VAL A 48 -1.22 30.47 -15.15
CA VAL A 48 -1.20 30.34 -13.70
C VAL A 48 0.23 30.33 -13.17
N SER A 49 1.15 29.61 -13.82
CA SER A 49 2.57 29.59 -13.46
C SER A 49 3.18 30.99 -13.53
N GLY A 50 2.83 31.78 -14.55
CA GLY A 50 3.25 33.18 -14.66
C GLY A 50 2.75 34.06 -13.51
N PHE A 51 1.51 33.86 -13.04
CA PHE A 51 0.97 34.61 -11.91
C PHE A 51 1.50 34.14 -10.55
N SER A 52 1.75 32.84 -10.40
CA SER A 52 2.41 32.25 -9.23
C SER A 52 3.85 32.76 -9.11
N GLY A 53 4.59 32.81 -10.21
CA GLY A 53 5.95 33.38 -10.25
C GLY A 53 5.99 34.87 -9.92
N ALA A 54 4.98 35.63 -10.32
CA ALA A 54 4.85 37.05 -9.99
C ALA A 54 4.28 37.32 -8.57
N GLY A 55 4.10 36.28 -7.74
CA GLY A 55 3.54 36.39 -6.39
C GLY A 55 2.08 36.85 -6.33
N SER A 56 1.38 36.86 -7.46
CA SER A 56 -0.01 37.36 -7.58
C SER A 56 -1.06 36.27 -7.30
N LEU A 57 -0.64 35.01 -7.15
CA LEU A 57 -1.51 33.87 -6.91
C LEU A 57 -0.80 32.88 -5.97
N THR A 58 -1.50 32.38 -4.96
CA THR A 58 -0.94 31.39 -4.03
C THR A 58 -0.84 30.01 -4.71
N PHE A 59 0.07 29.16 -4.25
CA PHE A 59 0.26 27.82 -4.80
C PHE A 59 -1.04 26.99 -4.81
N GLY A 60 -1.80 26.98 -3.70
CA GLY A 60 -3.06 26.23 -3.60
C GLY A 60 -4.15 26.77 -4.53
N ALA A 61 -4.28 28.09 -4.68
CA ALA A 61 -5.22 28.68 -5.64
C ALA A 61 -4.78 28.40 -7.08
N GLY A 62 -3.48 28.51 -7.38
CA GLY A 62 -2.92 28.17 -8.68
C GLY A 62 -3.17 26.72 -9.06
N LEU A 63 -2.91 25.78 -8.15
CA LEU A 63 -3.16 24.37 -8.38
C LEU A 63 -4.65 24.08 -8.59
N ALA A 64 -5.54 24.70 -7.83
CA ALA A 64 -6.98 24.58 -8.04
C ALA A 64 -7.42 25.09 -9.43
N VAL A 65 -6.88 26.22 -9.91
CA VAL A 65 -7.13 26.71 -11.29
C VAL A 65 -6.63 25.68 -12.33
N VAL A 66 -5.48 25.05 -12.11
CA VAL A 66 -4.94 24.05 -13.06
C VAL A 66 -5.77 22.77 -13.07
N LEU A 67 -6.18 22.27 -11.91
CA LEU A 67 -7.06 21.09 -11.81
C LEU A 67 -8.43 21.34 -12.45
N GLY A 68 -9.01 22.53 -12.19
CA GLY A 68 -10.22 22.96 -12.87
C GLY A 68 -10.04 23.07 -14.39
N ALA A 69 -8.87 23.52 -14.83
CA ALA A 69 -8.53 23.61 -16.25
C ALA A 69 -8.41 22.24 -16.94
N ASP A 70 -7.89 21.24 -16.24
CA ASP A 70 -7.87 19.86 -16.73
C ASP A 70 -9.30 19.34 -16.94
N LEU A 71 -10.22 19.58 -15.98
CA LEU A 71 -11.65 19.28 -16.13
C LEU A 71 -12.31 20.04 -17.30
N GLY A 72 -12.02 21.33 -17.45
CA GLY A 72 -12.54 22.13 -18.56
C GLY A 72 -12.06 21.66 -19.94
N SER A 73 -10.85 21.14 -20.03
CA SER A 73 -10.34 20.55 -21.28
C SER A 73 -10.98 19.20 -21.58
N ALA A 74 -11.29 18.40 -20.56
CA ALA A 74 -12.06 17.16 -20.71
C ALA A 74 -13.49 17.44 -21.23
N LEU A 75 -14.17 18.46 -20.69
CA LEU A 75 -15.49 18.89 -21.16
C LEU A 75 -15.47 19.32 -22.64
N LEU A 76 -14.41 20.02 -23.08
CA LEU A 76 -14.26 20.37 -24.48
C LEU A 76 -14.12 19.17 -25.40
N ILE A 77 -13.35 18.15 -24.96
CA ILE A 77 -13.22 16.90 -25.70
C ILE A 77 -14.60 16.24 -25.86
N GLN A 78 -15.40 16.22 -24.80
CA GLN A 78 -16.76 15.67 -24.84
C GLN A 78 -17.67 16.47 -25.77
N VAL A 79 -17.58 17.81 -25.78
CA VAL A 79 -18.38 18.64 -26.71
C VAL A 79 -17.97 18.40 -28.16
N PHE A 80 -16.68 18.27 -28.44
CA PHE A 80 -16.17 18.08 -29.81
C PHE A 80 -16.20 16.63 -30.30
N SER A 81 -16.50 15.65 -29.44
CA SER A 81 -16.73 14.27 -29.88
C SER A 81 -18.08 14.13 -30.60
N PHE A 82 -19.03 15.04 -30.37
CA PHE A 82 -20.28 15.12 -31.13
C PHE A 82 -20.06 15.65 -32.55
N ASP A 83 -20.89 15.19 -33.51
CA ASP A 83 -20.87 15.72 -34.87
C ASP A 83 -21.51 17.12 -34.92
N LEU A 84 -20.67 18.13 -34.82
CA LEU A 84 -21.05 19.55 -34.89
C LEU A 84 -20.87 20.14 -36.29
N SER A 85 -20.65 19.32 -37.32
CA SER A 85 -20.36 19.79 -38.68
C SER A 85 -21.47 20.69 -39.27
N TRP A 86 -22.71 20.49 -38.83
CA TRP A 86 -23.87 21.30 -39.21
C TRP A 86 -23.78 22.77 -38.75
N LEU A 87 -22.99 23.08 -37.72
CA LEU A 87 -22.78 24.44 -37.23
C LEU A 87 -21.77 25.25 -38.09
N VAL A 88 -20.97 24.57 -38.92
CA VAL A 88 -19.90 25.20 -39.70
C VAL A 88 -20.40 26.34 -40.60
N PRO A 89 -21.47 26.17 -41.42
CA PRO A 89 -21.96 27.25 -42.28
C PRO A 89 -22.45 28.46 -41.47
N VAL A 90 -23.08 28.21 -40.32
CA VAL A 90 -23.58 29.26 -39.41
C VAL A 90 -22.41 30.03 -38.80
N PHE A 91 -21.40 29.35 -38.29
CA PHE A 91 -20.21 29.98 -37.72
C PHE A 91 -19.37 30.72 -38.76
N LEU A 92 -19.25 30.22 -39.99
CA LEU A 92 -18.57 30.94 -41.08
C LEU A 92 -19.32 32.22 -41.47
N ALA A 93 -20.65 32.17 -41.60
CA ALA A 93 -21.46 33.33 -41.96
C ALA A 93 -21.45 34.41 -40.85
N VAL A 94 -21.72 34.01 -39.60
CA VAL A 94 -21.76 34.92 -38.45
C VAL A 94 -20.37 35.44 -38.12
N GLY A 95 -19.37 34.55 -38.04
CA GLY A 95 -17.99 34.90 -37.72
C GLY A 95 -17.35 35.79 -38.78
N GLY A 96 -17.55 35.46 -40.07
CA GLY A 96 -17.10 36.27 -41.20
C GLY A 96 -17.76 37.64 -41.24
N GLY A 97 -19.08 37.69 -41.04
CA GLY A 97 -19.84 38.94 -40.96
C GLY A 97 -19.35 39.86 -39.84
N LEU A 98 -19.18 39.33 -38.63
CA LEU A 98 -18.67 40.08 -37.47
C LEU A 98 -17.21 40.52 -37.66
N PHE A 99 -16.36 39.69 -38.27
CA PHE A 99 -14.95 40.00 -38.49
C PHE A 99 -14.75 41.08 -39.57
N VAL A 100 -15.52 41.05 -40.65
CA VAL A 100 -15.35 41.96 -41.80
C VAL A 100 -16.15 43.25 -41.65
N LYS A 101 -17.39 43.20 -41.18
CA LYS A 101 -18.29 44.38 -41.16
C LYS A 101 -18.24 45.20 -39.87
N SER A 102 -17.53 44.75 -38.83
CA SER A 102 -17.47 45.47 -37.56
C SER A 102 -16.20 46.30 -37.40
N ASP A 103 -16.38 47.57 -37.09
CA ASP A 103 -15.31 48.50 -36.70
C ASP A 103 -15.00 48.46 -35.21
N ARG A 104 -15.88 47.87 -34.40
CA ARG A 104 -15.66 47.68 -32.97
C ARG A 104 -14.72 46.50 -32.73
N ARG A 105 -13.60 46.77 -32.05
CA ARG A 105 -12.53 45.79 -31.76
C ARG A 105 -13.05 44.49 -31.12
N THR A 106 -14.00 44.59 -30.19
CA THR A 106 -14.59 43.44 -29.49
C THR A 106 -15.38 42.53 -30.42
N PHE A 107 -16.27 43.09 -31.24
CA PHE A 107 -17.05 42.32 -32.23
C PHE A 107 -16.15 41.72 -33.31
N ARG A 108 -15.09 42.43 -33.73
CA ARG A 108 -14.09 41.88 -34.64
C ARG A 108 -13.36 40.67 -34.04
N GLN A 109 -12.99 40.71 -32.76
CA GLN A 109 -12.39 39.54 -32.10
C GLN A 109 -13.40 38.41 -31.88
N ALA A 110 -14.66 38.70 -31.52
CA ALA A 110 -15.72 37.71 -31.42
C ALA A 110 -15.93 36.97 -32.76
N GLY A 111 -15.95 37.72 -33.88
CA GLY A 111 -15.99 37.14 -35.22
C GLY A 111 -14.80 36.21 -35.51
N ARG A 112 -13.59 36.60 -35.08
CA ARG A 112 -12.37 35.78 -35.20
C ARG A 112 -12.43 34.48 -34.39
N ILE A 113 -13.03 34.51 -33.20
CA ILE A 113 -13.23 33.34 -32.34
C ILE A 113 -14.19 32.36 -33.02
N ILE A 114 -15.35 32.85 -33.46
CA ILE A 114 -16.38 32.04 -34.14
C ILE A 114 -15.82 31.41 -35.42
N LEU A 115 -15.09 32.18 -36.24
CA LEU A 115 -14.37 31.65 -37.42
C LEU A 115 -13.36 30.56 -37.02
N GLY A 116 -12.62 30.78 -35.93
CA GLY A 116 -11.67 29.80 -35.42
C GLY A 116 -12.32 28.48 -35.01
N ILE A 117 -13.49 28.54 -34.36
CA ILE A 117 -14.27 27.34 -34.01
C ILE A 117 -14.76 26.65 -35.27
N ALA A 118 -15.26 27.39 -36.26
CA ALA A 118 -15.67 26.83 -37.55
C ALA A 118 -14.53 26.06 -38.23
N PHE A 119 -13.31 26.62 -38.22
CA PHE A 119 -12.13 25.95 -38.76
C PHE A 119 -11.70 24.72 -37.96
N ILE A 120 -11.83 24.72 -36.62
CA ILE A 120 -11.57 23.52 -35.80
C ILE A 120 -12.52 22.39 -36.20
N LEU A 121 -13.82 22.69 -36.33
CA LEU A 121 -14.83 21.71 -36.75
C LEU A 121 -14.58 21.18 -38.17
N ILE A 122 -14.14 22.04 -39.10
CA ILE A 122 -13.70 21.62 -40.44
C ILE A 122 -12.48 20.70 -40.35
N SER A 123 -11.48 21.04 -39.54
CA SER A 123 -10.28 20.20 -39.36
C SER A 123 -10.60 18.82 -38.77
N LEU A 124 -11.51 18.75 -37.79
CA LEU A 124 -11.98 17.48 -37.21
C LEU A 124 -12.71 16.64 -38.26
N ARG A 125 -13.54 17.27 -39.09
CA ARG A 125 -14.19 16.61 -40.22
C ARG A 125 -13.17 16.06 -41.22
N PHE A 126 -12.18 16.87 -41.61
CA PHE A 126 -11.11 16.41 -42.51
C PHE A 126 -10.26 15.30 -41.91
N LEU A 127 -9.98 15.33 -40.60
CA LEU A 127 -9.33 14.20 -39.92
C LEU A 127 -10.16 12.93 -40.07
N ARG A 128 -11.48 12.97 -39.83
CA ARG A 128 -12.36 11.81 -40.03
C ARG A 128 -12.36 11.32 -41.48
N GLU A 129 -12.57 12.21 -42.45
CA GLU A 129 -12.61 11.88 -43.88
C GLU A 129 -11.27 11.36 -44.42
N THR A 130 -10.14 11.81 -43.88
CA THR A 130 -8.79 11.38 -44.29
C THR A 130 -8.41 10.01 -43.70
N MET A 131 -9.05 9.59 -42.60
CA MET A 131 -8.79 8.29 -41.97
C MET A 131 -9.54 7.13 -42.65
N ASP A 132 -10.62 7.40 -43.38
CA ASP A 132 -11.41 6.37 -44.08
C ASP A 132 -10.58 5.57 -45.12
N PRO A 133 -9.76 6.18 -46.00
CA PRO A 133 -8.88 5.43 -46.91
C PRO A 133 -7.77 4.64 -46.21
N ILE A 134 -7.32 5.08 -45.03
CA ILE A 134 -6.19 4.49 -44.30
C ILE A 134 -6.61 3.17 -43.62
N ARG A 135 -7.90 3.02 -43.29
CA ARG A 135 -8.50 1.77 -42.76
C ARG A 135 -8.31 0.57 -43.68
N GLY A 136 -8.23 0.79 -45.00
CA GLY A 136 -8.02 -0.26 -46.00
C GLY A 136 -6.56 -0.70 -46.18
N SER A 137 -5.60 -0.08 -45.48
CA SER A 137 -4.18 -0.43 -45.57
C SER A 137 -3.80 -1.58 -44.64
N ALA A 138 -2.94 -2.50 -45.08
CA ALA A 138 -2.47 -3.62 -44.25
C ALA A 138 -1.59 -3.19 -43.04
N PHE A 139 -1.13 -1.94 -43.02
CA PHE A 139 -0.20 -1.41 -42.01
C PHE A 139 -0.91 -0.99 -40.72
N LEU A 140 -2.10 -0.40 -40.83
CA LEU A 140 -2.82 0.14 -39.66
C LEU A 140 -3.33 -0.97 -38.71
N PRO A 141 -3.88 -2.10 -39.19
CA PRO A 141 -4.26 -3.21 -38.31
C PRO A 141 -3.07 -3.80 -37.54
N ALA A 142 -1.88 -3.88 -38.15
CA ALA A 142 -0.68 -4.41 -37.50
C ALA A 142 -0.20 -3.49 -36.35
N ILE A 143 -0.22 -2.16 -36.56
CA ILE A 143 0.07 -1.20 -35.49
C ILE A 143 -1.03 -1.23 -34.43
N ALA A 144 -2.30 -1.27 -34.84
CA ALA A 144 -3.43 -1.31 -33.93
C ALA A 144 -3.38 -2.55 -33.02
N GLU A 145 -3.03 -3.71 -33.57
CA GLU A 145 -2.86 -4.95 -32.84
C GLU A 145 -1.64 -4.92 -31.91
N TYR A 146 -0.52 -4.36 -32.37
CA TYR A 146 0.68 -4.17 -31.54
C TYR A 146 0.37 -3.26 -30.34
N LEU A 147 -0.22 -2.08 -30.59
CA LEU A 147 -0.59 -1.13 -29.53
C LEU A 147 -1.68 -1.66 -28.59
N ALA A 148 -2.48 -2.64 -29.03
CA ALA A 148 -3.46 -3.31 -28.19
C ALA A 148 -2.86 -4.36 -27.26
N ARG A 149 -1.66 -4.87 -27.55
CA ARG A 149 -0.94 -5.85 -26.73
C ARG A 149 0.11 -5.19 -25.83
N ASP A 150 0.59 -4.01 -26.21
CA ASP A 150 1.61 -3.24 -25.50
C ASP A 150 1.07 -1.88 -25.07
N PHE A 151 0.39 -1.88 -23.92
CA PHE A 151 -0.25 -0.69 -23.35
C PHE A 151 0.76 0.38 -22.94
N VAL A 152 1.99 0.00 -22.62
CA VAL A 152 3.07 0.93 -22.28
C VAL A 152 3.49 1.69 -23.53
N THR A 153 3.69 1.00 -24.66
CA THR A 153 3.98 1.68 -25.92
C THR A 153 2.80 2.52 -26.39
N ALA A 154 1.56 2.04 -26.26
CA ALA A 154 0.38 2.85 -26.56
C ALA A 154 0.30 4.12 -25.69
N PHE A 155 0.59 4.01 -24.40
CA PHE A 155 0.68 5.15 -23.49
C PHE A 155 1.80 6.12 -23.85
N ILE A 156 3.01 5.61 -24.16
CA ILE A 156 4.14 6.44 -24.58
C ILE A 156 3.82 7.14 -25.90
N VAL A 157 3.28 6.43 -26.88
CA VAL A 157 2.85 7.00 -28.17
C VAL A 157 1.82 8.10 -27.94
N GLY A 158 0.82 7.86 -27.09
CA GLY A 158 -0.16 8.88 -26.72
C GLY A 158 0.49 10.11 -26.07
N SER A 159 1.44 9.89 -25.17
CA SER A 159 2.19 10.94 -24.47
C SER A 159 3.04 11.77 -25.42
N VAL A 160 3.84 11.11 -26.28
CA VAL A 160 4.70 11.74 -27.28
C VAL A 160 3.87 12.51 -28.29
N LEU A 161 2.76 11.94 -28.77
CA LEU A 161 1.85 12.62 -29.69
C LEU A 161 1.26 13.87 -29.06
N ALA A 162 0.78 13.81 -27.81
CA ALA A 162 0.18 14.96 -27.16
C ALA A 162 1.20 16.05 -26.86
N PHE A 163 2.42 15.66 -26.46
CA PHE A 163 3.53 16.57 -26.26
C PHE A 163 3.95 17.25 -27.57
N ALA A 164 4.14 16.48 -28.65
CA ALA A 164 4.54 16.98 -29.96
C ALA A 164 3.47 17.88 -30.61
N MET A 165 2.20 17.51 -30.48
CA MET A 165 1.07 18.30 -30.98
C MET A 165 0.74 19.48 -30.04
N HIS A 166 1.42 19.60 -28.90
CA HIS A 166 1.13 20.55 -27.83
C HIS A 166 -0.36 20.57 -27.41
N SER A 167 -1.08 19.46 -27.57
CA SER A 167 -2.53 19.38 -27.39
C SER A 167 -2.99 17.95 -27.11
N SER A 168 -3.42 17.68 -25.87
CA SER A 168 -4.13 16.45 -25.54
C SER A 168 -5.48 16.37 -26.23
N VAL A 169 -6.21 17.48 -26.31
CA VAL A 169 -7.54 17.53 -26.95
C VAL A 169 -7.49 17.01 -28.39
N ALA A 170 -6.48 17.42 -29.17
CA ALA A 170 -6.34 16.97 -30.55
C ALA A 170 -6.01 15.46 -30.64
N VAL A 171 -5.10 14.97 -29.80
CA VAL A 171 -4.71 13.56 -29.78
C VAL A 171 -5.85 12.67 -29.28
N ILE A 172 -6.58 13.11 -28.25
CA ILE A 172 -7.70 12.36 -27.70
C ILE A 172 -8.84 12.31 -28.71
N LEU A 173 -9.19 13.43 -29.36
CA LEU A 173 -10.21 13.41 -30.42
C LEU A 173 -9.79 12.55 -31.62
N MET A 174 -8.49 12.52 -31.96
CA MET A 174 -7.95 11.62 -32.97
C MET A 174 -8.12 10.15 -32.54
N CYS A 175 -7.75 9.81 -31.31
CA CYS A 175 -7.90 8.45 -30.77
C CYS A 175 -9.37 8.02 -30.71
N VAL A 176 -10.25 8.88 -30.19
CA VAL A 176 -11.71 8.67 -30.16
C VAL A 176 -12.25 8.43 -31.57
N THR A 177 -11.79 9.22 -32.55
CA THR A 177 -12.20 9.04 -33.96
C THR A 177 -11.71 7.70 -34.50
N MET A 178 -10.46 7.32 -34.25
CA MET A 178 -9.88 6.05 -34.70
C MET A 178 -10.58 4.83 -34.08
N VAL A 179 -10.95 4.92 -32.79
CA VAL A 179 -11.77 3.90 -32.12
C VAL A 179 -13.17 3.84 -32.74
N SER A 180 -13.82 5.00 -32.95
CA SER A 180 -15.19 5.06 -33.48
C SER A 180 -15.36 4.46 -34.87
N ILE A 181 -14.33 4.54 -35.72
CA ILE A 181 -14.33 3.96 -37.06
C ILE A 181 -13.75 2.53 -37.09
N GLY A 182 -13.37 1.98 -35.94
CA GLY A 182 -12.79 0.63 -35.81
C GLY A 182 -11.39 0.49 -36.40
N ALA A 183 -10.61 1.58 -36.44
CA ALA A 183 -9.23 1.58 -36.90
C ALA A 183 -8.24 1.13 -35.82
N ILE A 184 -8.55 1.37 -34.55
CA ILE A 184 -7.83 0.83 -33.38
C ILE A 184 -8.85 0.27 -32.37
N PRO A 185 -8.51 -0.79 -31.63
CA PRO A 185 -9.39 -1.30 -30.58
C PRO A 185 -9.50 -0.30 -29.42
N VAL A 186 -10.61 -0.37 -28.69
CA VAL A 186 -10.90 0.51 -27.54
C VAL A 186 -9.78 0.46 -26.50
N THR A 187 -9.21 -0.73 -26.26
CA THR A 187 -8.11 -0.94 -25.30
C THR A 187 -6.86 -0.10 -25.63
N ALA A 188 -6.38 -0.15 -26.88
CA ALA A 188 -5.28 0.70 -27.34
C ALA A 188 -5.65 2.19 -27.29
N GLY A 189 -6.91 2.52 -27.61
CA GLY A 189 -7.45 3.88 -27.53
C GLY A 189 -7.40 4.46 -26.12
N VAL A 190 -7.77 3.69 -25.10
CA VAL A 190 -7.70 4.10 -23.70
C VAL A 190 -6.26 4.39 -23.28
N SER A 191 -5.32 3.50 -23.58
CA SER A 191 -3.90 3.70 -23.27
C SER A 191 -3.32 4.94 -23.97
N LEU A 192 -3.66 5.17 -25.25
CA LEU A 192 -3.27 6.38 -25.99
C LEU A 192 -3.86 7.66 -25.38
N VAL A 193 -5.10 7.62 -24.90
CA VAL A 193 -5.76 8.76 -24.24
C VAL A 193 -5.13 9.07 -22.88
N LEU A 194 -4.84 8.03 -22.09
CA LEU A 194 -4.12 8.17 -20.81
C LEU A 194 -2.71 8.75 -21.04
N GLY A 195 -2.03 8.24 -22.07
CA GLY A 195 -0.77 8.80 -22.55
C GLY A 195 -0.91 10.26 -22.93
N ALA A 196 -1.92 10.61 -23.73
CA ALA A 196 -2.15 11.99 -24.15
C ALA A 196 -2.38 12.95 -22.97
N ASN A 197 -3.08 12.48 -21.93
CA ASN A 197 -3.27 13.24 -20.69
C ASN A 197 -1.94 13.47 -19.95
N MET A 198 -1.05 12.48 -19.90
CA MET A 198 0.31 12.62 -19.34
C MET A 198 1.16 13.57 -20.20
N GLY A 199 1.24 13.34 -21.50
CA GLY A 199 1.99 14.15 -22.45
C GLY A 199 1.61 15.62 -22.42
N SER A 200 0.32 15.93 -22.23
CA SER A 200 -0.13 17.31 -22.08
C SER A 200 0.22 17.96 -20.75
N ALA A 201 0.28 17.20 -19.65
CA ALA A 201 0.72 17.69 -18.34
C ALA A 201 2.23 17.95 -18.31
N LEU A 202 3.01 17.27 -19.16
CA LEU A 202 4.45 17.52 -19.36
C LEU A 202 4.72 18.84 -20.09
N ILE A 203 3.78 19.36 -20.89
CA ILE A 203 3.98 20.61 -21.67
C ILE A 203 4.22 21.82 -20.75
N PRO A 204 3.38 22.11 -19.74
CA PRO A 204 3.63 23.19 -18.80
C PRO A 204 4.93 23.02 -18.02
N VAL A 205 5.25 21.80 -17.59
CA VAL A 205 6.51 21.49 -16.88
C VAL A 205 7.71 21.84 -17.77
N TRP A 206 7.68 21.40 -19.02
CA TRP A 206 8.74 21.68 -19.99
C TRP A 206 8.88 23.18 -20.31
N LEU A 207 7.75 23.86 -20.56
CA LEU A 207 7.75 25.27 -20.96
C LEU A 207 8.03 26.23 -19.79
N THR A 208 7.87 25.79 -18.54
CA THR A 208 8.20 26.57 -17.33
C THR A 208 9.61 26.30 -16.80
N ARG A 209 10.40 25.42 -17.42
CA ARG A 209 11.74 25.02 -16.94
C ARG A 209 12.72 26.17 -16.69
N SER A 210 12.58 27.29 -17.39
CA SER A 210 13.42 28.48 -17.25
C SER A 210 12.82 29.55 -16.34
N MET A 211 11.68 29.27 -15.70
CA MET A 211 11.02 30.17 -14.76
C MET A 211 11.48 29.90 -13.32
N GLU A 212 11.20 30.85 -12.42
CA GLU A 212 11.52 30.73 -11.00
C GLU A 212 10.74 29.59 -10.32
N ASN A 213 11.28 29.06 -9.22
CA ASN A 213 10.72 27.89 -8.51
C ASN A 213 9.25 28.07 -8.12
N ALA A 214 8.84 29.28 -7.70
CA ALA A 214 7.45 29.58 -7.36
C ALA A 214 6.47 29.40 -8.54
N ALA A 215 6.93 29.64 -9.77
CA ALA A 215 6.13 29.39 -10.99
C ALA A 215 6.06 27.89 -11.33
N ARG A 216 7.15 27.15 -11.12
CA ARG A 216 7.30 25.74 -11.49
C ARG A 216 6.56 24.77 -10.56
N ARG A 217 6.32 25.16 -9.31
CA ARG A 217 5.64 24.31 -8.31
C ARG A 217 4.25 23.85 -8.75
N VAL A 218 3.46 24.73 -9.35
CA VAL A 218 2.08 24.41 -9.77
C VAL A 218 2.01 23.31 -10.84
N PRO A 219 2.74 23.40 -11.97
CA PRO A 219 2.70 22.35 -12.99
C PRO A 219 3.37 21.04 -12.53
N LEU A 220 4.39 21.10 -11.66
CA LEU A 220 5.00 19.91 -11.06
C LEU A 220 4.05 19.19 -10.10
N ALA A 221 3.34 19.94 -9.25
CA ALA A 221 2.34 19.36 -8.35
C ALA A 221 1.17 18.73 -9.11
N ASN A 222 0.72 19.34 -10.21
CA ASN A 222 -0.30 18.75 -11.08
C ASN A 222 0.15 17.42 -11.71
N LEU A 223 1.45 17.26 -11.98
CA LEU A 223 2.04 16.01 -12.48
C LEU A 223 2.13 14.95 -11.36
N ALA A 224 2.59 15.34 -10.17
CA ALA A 224 2.79 14.44 -9.04
C ALA A 224 1.48 13.88 -8.43
N LEU A 225 0.41 14.69 -8.37
CA LEU A 225 -0.91 14.25 -7.89
C LEU A 225 -1.51 13.08 -8.68
N ARG A 226 -0.96 12.77 -9.85
CA ARG A 226 -1.36 11.65 -10.67
C ARG A 226 -0.72 10.31 -10.23
N SER A 227 0.04 10.24 -9.12
CA SER A 227 0.85 9.05 -8.72
C SER A 227 1.00 8.79 -7.16
N GLN A 228 0.37 7.72 -6.56
CA GLN A 228 0.62 7.03 -5.22
C GLN A 228 -0.04 7.53 -3.88
N PRO A 229 -0.07 6.78 -2.70
CA PRO A 229 0.30 5.38 -2.26
C PRO A 229 -0.85 4.42 -1.75
N ALA A 230 -0.71 3.08 -1.87
CA ALA A 230 -1.79 2.07 -1.95
C ALA A 230 -3.01 2.15 -0.97
N MET A 231 -2.90 1.94 0.35
CA MET A 231 -4.11 1.93 1.22
C MET A 231 -4.79 3.30 1.31
N THR A 232 -3.99 4.36 1.46
CA THR A 232 -4.48 5.74 1.39
C THR A 232 -5.05 6.04 0.01
N ASN A 233 -4.53 5.44 -1.06
CA ASN A 233 -5.13 5.51 -2.38
C ASN A 233 -6.47 4.81 -2.46
N LEU A 234 -6.65 3.66 -1.80
CA LEU A 234 -7.94 2.97 -1.79
C LEU A 234 -9.00 3.85 -1.11
N ILE A 235 -8.66 4.50 -0.01
CA ILE A 235 -9.57 5.44 0.68
C ILE A 235 -9.78 6.70 -0.16
N ARG A 236 -8.71 7.31 -0.69
CA ARG A 236 -8.78 8.51 -1.55
C ARG A 236 -9.59 8.27 -2.82
N TYR A 237 -9.44 7.09 -3.43
CA TYR A 237 -10.26 6.70 -4.57
C TYR A 237 -11.72 6.50 -4.17
N SER A 238 -11.98 5.94 -2.98
CA SER A 238 -13.35 5.80 -2.46
C SER A 238 -14.01 7.17 -2.26
N THR A 239 -13.33 8.11 -1.59
CA THR A 239 -13.88 9.46 -1.39
C THR A 239 -14.11 10.19 -2.71
N GLN A 240 -13.17 10.08 -3.66
CA GLN A 240 -13.34 10.62 -5.00
C GLN A 240 -14.57 10.00 -5.70
N LEU A 241 -14.65 8.66 -5.75
CA LEU A 241 -15.76 7.95 -6.38
C LEU A 241 -17.09 8.38 -5.78
N TYR A 242 -17.22 8.43 -4.46
CA TYR A 242 -18.48 8.77 -3.80
C TYR A 242 -18.93 10.20 -4.08
N SER A 243 -17.98 11.12 -4.28
CA SER A 243 -18.26 12.52 -4.64
C SER A 243 -18.71 12.69 -6.09
N GLU A 244 -18.34 11.77 -6.99
CA GLU A 244 -18.62 11.85 -8.43
C GLU A 244 -19.83 10.98 -8.85
N LEU A 245 -20.16 9.96 -8.07
CA LEU A 245 -21.14 8.92 -8.43
C LEU A 245 -22.57 9.44 -8.60
N GLU A 246 -22.97 10.49 -7.89
CA GLU A 246 -24.29 11.11 -8.09
C GLU A 246 -24.39 11.73 -9.49
N ALA A 247 -23.32 12.34 -10.00
CA ALA A 247 -23.32 12.92 -11.34
C ALA A 247 -23.40 11.84 -12.42
N GLU A 248 -22.79 10.68 -12.19
CA GLU A 248 -22.83 9.54 -13.10
C GLU A 248 -24.19 8.85 -13.10
N THR A 249 -24.71 8.55 -11.91
CA THR A 249 -25.88 7.68 -11.75
C THR A 249 -27.19 8.48 -11.63
N GLY A 250 -27.14 9.76 -11.31
CA GLY A 250 -28.29 10.58 -10.94
C GLY A 250 -28.95 10.16 -9.63
N LEU A 251 -28.24 9.42 -8.77
CA LEU A 251 -28.70 9.00 -7.44
C LEU A 251 -27.66 9.42 -6.40
N ALA A 252 -28.10 10.22 -5.42
CA ALA A 252 -27.25 10.75 -4.36
C ALA A 252 -26.57 9.61 -3.57
N THR A 253 -25.35 9.87 -3.10
CA THR A 253 -24.58 8.95 -2.24
C THR A 253 -24.68 9.28 -0.75
N GLY A 254 -25.28 10.44 -0.43
CA GLY A 254 -25.26 11.01 0.92
C GLY A 254 -23.86 11.44 1.36
N TRP A 255 -22.89 11.55 0.45
CA TRP A 255 -21.53 12.03 0.76
C TRP A 255 -21.55 13.51 1.17
N MET A 256 -20.94 13.81 2.31
CA MET A 256 -20.73 15.16 2.82
C MET A 256 -19.32 15.28 3.39
N GLN A 257 -18.53 16.17 2.79
CA GLN A 257 -17.18 16.47 3.24
C GLN A 257 -17.21 17.51 4.39
N CYS A 258 -17.60 17.06 5.59
CA CYS A 258 -17.64 17.90 6.79
C CYS A 258 -16.31 17.91 7.57
N GLY A 259 -15.30 17.16 7.12
CA GLY A 259 -14.02 16.98 7.80
C GLY A 259 -14.08 16.06 9.02
N SER A 260 -12.95 15.87 9.68
CA SER A 260 -12.85 15.10 10.92
C SER A 260 -11.91 15.74 11.95
N VAL A 261 -12.26 15.59 13.23
CA VAL A 261 -11.46 15.98 14.39
C VAL A 261 -11.10 14.72 15.17
N THR A 262 -9.82 14.50 15.43
CA THR A 262 -9.36 13.42 16.34
C THR A 262 -8.60 14.04 17.50
N VAL A 263 -9.01 13.78 18.73
CA VAL A 263 -8.44 14.43 19.93
C VAL A 263 -7.54 13.51 20.76
N ALA A 264 -6.68 14.11 21.59
CA ALA A 264 -5.78 13.41 22.50
C ALA A 264 -5.99 13.89 23.95
N ARG A 265 -6.22 12.96 24.90
CA ARG A 265 -6.27 13.25 26.34
C ARG A 265 -4.90 13.12 27.00
N THR A 266 -3.97 12.40 26.38
CA THR A 266 -2.62 12.12 26.92
C THR A 266 -1.49 12.64 26.01
N GLU A 267 -0.31 12.86 26.59
CA GLU A 267 0.90 13.27 25.84
C GLU A 267 1.36 12.19 24.84
N ASP A 268 1.22 10.92 25.23
CA ASP A 268 1.53 9.79 24.35
C ASP A 268 0.56 9.74 23.16
N ARG A 269 -0.74 9.99 23.39
CA ARG A 269 -1.71 10.10 22.30
C ARG A 269 -1.38 11.27 21.39
N MET A 270 -0.99 12.41 21.95
CA MET A 270 -0.57 13.55 21.16
C MET A 270 0.67 13.23 20.32
N THR A 271 1.65 12.50 20.87
CA THR A 271 2.81 12.00 20.13
C THR A 271 2.39 11.10 18.96
N MET A 272 1.44 10.18 19.19
CA MET A 272 0.87 9.34 18.12
C MET A 272 0.19 10.18 17.03
N LEU A 273 -0.59 11.18 17.42
CA LEU A 273 -1.26 12.08 16.48
C LEU A 273 -0.26 12.90 15.66
N LEU A 274 0.82 13.39 16.27
CA LEU A 274 1.88 14.10 15.55
C LEU A 274 2.58 13.20 14.51
N ARG A 275 2.84 11.94 14.85
CA ARG A 275 3.36 10.94 13.90
C ARG A 275 2.37 10.68 12.76
N THR A 276 1.08 10.56 13.07
CA THR A 276 0.01 10.39 12.07
C THR A 276 -0.08 11.59 11.14
N ALA A 277 0.03 12.82 11.67
CA ALA A 277 0.01 14.04 10.87
C ALA A 277 1.20 14.13 9.92
N ALA A 278 2.40 13.74 10.38
CA ALA A 278 3.58 13.65 9.52
C ALA A 278 3.37 12.66 8.37
N ALA A 279 2.93 11.43 8.67
CA ALA A 279 2.66 10.41 7.66
C ALA A 279 1.55 10.82 6.67
N ALA A 280 0.48 11.46 7.15
CA ALA A 280 -0.59 11.98 6.29
C ALA A 280 -0.07 13.07 5.32
N ARG A 281 0.76 14.01 5.80
CA ARG A 281 1.38 15.04 4.95
C ARG A 281 2.29 14.44 3.87
N ALA A 282 3.06 13.42 4.23
CA ALA A 282 3.89 12.64 3.30
C ALA A 282 3.10 12.10 2.11
N GLN A 283 1.84 11.71 2.36
CA GLN A 283 0.95 11.11 1.39
C GLN A 283 0.04 12.15 0.69
N GLY A 284 0.32 13.44 0.89
CA GLY A 284 -0.42 14.55 0.29
C GLY A 284 -1.78 14.82 0.93
N VAL A 285 -2.03 14.31 2.13
CA VAL A 285 -3.27 14.55 2.89
C VAL A 285 -3.14 15.83 3.71
N GLU A 286 -4.07 16.77 3.54
CA GLU A 286 -4.12 17.99 4.35
C GLU A 286 -4.51 17.66 5.80
N VAL A 287 -3.64 18.00 6.75
CA VAL A 287 -3.85 17.77 8.18
C VAL A 287 -3.25 18.90 9.01
N ASP A 288 -4.08 19.45 9.89
CA ASP A 288 -3.71 20.52 10.83
C ASP A 288 -3.63 19.95 12.25
N VAL A 289 -2.60 20.36 12.99
CA VAL A 289 -2.48 20.02 14.41
C VAL A 289 -3.18 21.13 15.19
N LEU A 290 -4.11 20.76 16.05
CA LEU A 290 -4.96 21.66 16.80
C LEU A 290 -4.54 21.73 18.28
N SER A 291 -4.61 22.92 18.84
CA SER A 291 -4.73 23.11 20.29
C SER A 291 -6.11 22.66 20.80
N PRO A 292 -6.28 22.42 22.12
CA PRO A 292 -7.60 22.12 22.70
C PRO A 292 -8.68 23.15 22.34
N GLN A 293 -8.35 24.44 22.36
CA GLN A 293 -9.28 25.51 22.00
C GLN A 293 -9.70 25.42 20.53
N GLU A 294 -8.75 25.24 19.60
CA GLU A 294 -9.07 25.12 18.18
C GLU A 294 -9.92 23.88 17.88
N ALA A 295 -9.72 22.78 18.63
CA ALA A 295 -10.57 21.60 18.55
C ALA A 295 -12.00 21.89 19.04
N GLY A 296 -12.16 22.62 20.13
CA GLY A 296 -13.47 23.10 20.62
C GLY A 296 -14.16 24.05 19.64
N ASP A 297 -13.42 24.94 18.99
CA ASP A 297 -13.97 25.86 17.98
C ASP A 297 -14.52 25.09 16.75
N LYS A 298 -13.90 23.96 16.40
CA LYS A 298 -14.39 23.04 15.34
C LYS A 298 -15.55 22.17 15.79
N TRP A 299 -15.65 21.90 17.09
CA TRP A 299 -16.67 21.03 17.67
C TRP A 299 -17.29 21.65 18.92
N PRO A 300 -18.20 22.64 18.79
CA PRO A 300 -18.60 23.49 19.91
C PRO A 300 -19.32 22.78 21.07
N VAL A 301 -19.90 21.61 20.82
CA VAL A 301 -20.59 20.80 21.84
C VAL A 301 -19.64 19.92 22.67
N MET A 302 -18.36 19.87 22.29
CA MET A 302 -17.35 19.07 22.96
C MET A 302 -16.75 19.81 24.15
N GLN A 303 -16.61 19.13 25.28
CA GLN A 303 -15.79 19.61 26.39
C GLN A 303 -14.30 19.44 26.06
N THR A 304 -13.42 20.37 26.46
CA THR A 304 -12.00 20.39 26.02
C THR A 304 -10.96 20.46 27.15
N ASP A 305 -11.38 20.62 28.41
CA ASP A 305 -10.48 20.88 29.55
C ASP A 305 -9.40 19.81 29.77
N ASP A 306 -9.68 18.56 29.40
CA ASP A 306 -8.77 17.42 29.57
C ASP A 306 -7.83 17.17 28.37
N LEU A 307 -8.02 17.92 27.28
CA LEU A 307 -7.30 17.68 26.03
C LEU A 307 -5.88 18.23 26.03
N LYS A 308 -4.98 17.50 25.36
CA LYS A 308 -3.64 17.96 24.98
C LYS A 308 -3.62 18.63 23.62
N GLY A 309 -4.55 18.25 22.75
CA GLY A 309 -4.67 18.76 21.39
C GLY A 309 -5.45 17.80 20.50
N GLY A 310 -5.33 17.97 19.19
CA GLY A 310 -5.95 17.07 18.22
C GLY A 310 -5.43 17.26 16.79
N LEU A 311 -6.05 16.54 15.85
CA LEU A 311 -5.84 16.68 14.41
C LEU A 311 -7.15 17.08 13.75
N TRP A 312 -7.04 17.93 12.72
CA TRP A 312 -8.10 18.27 11.80
C TRP A 312 -7.76 17.78 10.40
N MET A 313 -8.69 17.04 9.79
CA MET A 313 -8.58 16.57 8.41
C MET A 313 -9.78 17.06 7.62
N SER A 314 -9.57 18.10 6.80
CA SER A 314 -10.64 18.76 6.02
C SER A 314 -11.19 17.91 4.87
N GLY A 315 -10.40 16.92 4.40
CA GLY A 315 -10.76 16.00 3.32
C GLY A 315 -11.75 14.91 3.72
N ASP A 316 -11.91 14.69 5.03
CA ASP A 316 -12.76 13.65 5.57
C ASP A 316 -14.24 14.02 5.53
N GLY A 317 -15.11 13.05 5.80
CA GLY A 317 -16.55 13.26 5.77
C GLY A 317 -17.35 12.04 6.17
N LYS A 318 -18.63 12.08 5.83
CA LYS A 318 -19.60 11.02 6.06
C LYS A 318 -20.34 10.69 4.78
N ALA A 319 -20.76 9.44 4.64
CA ALA A 319 -21.64 8.96 3.56
C ALA A 319 -22.86 8.25 4.16
N ASN A 320 -23.95 8.16 3.40
CA ASN A 320 -25.06 7.28 3.74
C ASN A 320 -24.82 5.90 3.08
N PRO A 321 -24.64 4.82 3.86
CA PRO A 321 -24.31 3.51 3.31
C PRO A 321 -25.37 2.95 2.34
N THR A 322 -26.65 3.19 2.63
CA THR A 322 -27.78 2.70 1.81
C THR A 322 -27.79 3.41 0.47
N ASP A 323 -27.73 4.74 0.47
CA ASP A 323 -27.79 5.55 -0.74
C ASP A 323 -26.56 5.29 -1.63
N LEU A 324 -25.38 5.21 -1.01
CA LEU A 324 -24.14 4.86 -1.70
C LEU A 324 -24.24 3.49 -2.39
N THR A 325 -24.74 2.47 -1.68
CA THR A 325 -24.90 1.11 -2.25
C THR A 325 -25.87 1.10 -3.42
N GLN A 326 -27.00 1.80 -3.30
CA GLN A 326 -27.98 1.89 -4.39
C GLN A 326 -27.44 2.66 -5.60
N SER A 327 -26.64 3.71 -5.36
CA SER A 327 -25.96 4.47 -6.41
C SER A 327 -24.96 3.58 -7.16
N LEU A 328 -24.10 2.84 -6.44
CA LEU A 328 -23.17 1.87 -7.04
C LEU A 328 -23.90 0.78 -7.83
N ALA A 329 -24.97 0.20 -7.28
CA ALA A 329 -25.78 -0.82 -7.96
C ALA A 329 -26.48 -0.28 -9.22
N LYS A 330 -26.84 1.00 -9.25
CA LYS A 330 -27.37 1.67 -10.45
C LYS A 330 -26.28 1.84 -11.51
N GLY A 331 -25.10 2.31 -11.11
CA GLY A 331 -23.93 2.42 -12.00
C GLY A 331 -23.55 1.06 -12.61
N ALA A 332 -23.47 0.02 -11.79
CA ALA A 332 -23.18 -1.34 -12.26
C ALA A 332 -24.19 -1.83 -13.32
N ARG A 333 -25.49 -1.61 -13.10
CA ARG A 333 -26.55 -1.96 -14.08
C ARG A 333 -26.45 -1.15 -15.37
N GLN A 334 -26.10 0.14 -15.29
CA GLN A 334 -25.83 0.97 -16.47
C GLN A 334 -24.64 0.43 -17.28
N GLY A 335 -23.65 -0.16 -16.59
CA GLY A 335 -22.52 -0.87 -17.20
C GLY A 335 -22.83 -2.28 -17.70
N GLY A 336 -24.07 -2.76 -17.58
CA GLY A 336 -24.51 -4.07 -18.07
C GLY A 336 -24.48 -5.21 -17.05
N ALA A 337 -24.10 -4.95 -15.80
CA ALA A 337 -24.15 -5.96 -14.74
C ALA A 337 -25.61 -6.31 -14.38
N GLN A 338 -25.84 -7.58 -14.03
CA GLN A 338 -27.14 -8.03 -13.50
C GLN A 338 -27.06 -8.12 -11.98
N VAL A 339 -27.99 -7.46 -11.29
CA VAL A 339 -28.16 -7.56 -9.84
C VAL A 339 -29.41 -8.37 -9.58
N ILE A 340 -29.25 -9.54 -8.96
CA ILE A 340 -30.33 -10.49 -8.70
C ILE A 340 -30.45 -10.69 -7.19
N GLU A 341 -31.51 -10.14 -6.60
CA GLU A 341 -31.77 -10.22 -5.16
C GLU A 341 -32.72 -11.38 -4.83
N GLY A 342 -32.79 -11.78 -3.55
CA GLY A 342 -33.63 -12.90 -3.11
C GLY A 342 -33.16 -14.26 -3.63
N VAL A 343 -31.87 -14.38 -3.95
CA VAL A 343 -31.21 -15.61 -4.42
C VAL A 343 -30.09 -15.97 -3.44
N LYS A 344 -30.21 -17.14 -2.80
CA LYS A 344 -29.24 -17.63 -1.82
C LYS A 344 -28.27 -18.58 -2.49
N VAL A 345 -26.97 -18.30 -2.39
CA VAL A 345 -25.92 -19.26 -2.77
C VAL A 345 -25.88 -20.40 -1.74
N THR A 346 -26.01 -21.63 -2.22
CA THR A 346 -26.00 -22.85 -1.39
C THR A 346 -24.73 -23.67 -1.57
N ASN A 347 -24.04 -23.56 -2.72
CA ASN A 347 -22.77 -24.24 -2.96
C ASN A 347 -21.92 -23.52 -4.02
N ILE A 348 -20.63 -23.82 -4.06
CA ILE A 348 -19.68 -23.37 -5.09
C ILE A 348 -19.27 -24.58 -5.93
N LEU A 349 -19.32 -24.46 -7.26
CA LEU A 349 -18.93 -25.54 -8.17
C LEU A 349 -17.45 -25.45 -8.49
N THR A 350 -16.74 -26.58 -8.36
CA THR A 350 -15.31 -26.68 -8.64
C THR A 350 -15.02 -27.85 -9.57
N ARG A 351 -13.96 -27.70 -10.37
CA ARG A 351 -13.42 -28.76 -11.24
C ARG A 351 -11.93 -28.56 -11.34
N GLU A 352 -11.11 -29.61 -11.20
CA GLU A 352 -9.66 -29.53 -11.44
C GLU A 352 -8.96 -28.34 -10.72
N GLY A 353 -9.34 -28.09 -9.45
CA GLY A 353 -8.74 -27.01 -8.64
C GLY A 353 -9.12 -25.58 -9.04
N ARG A 354 -10.14 -25.39 -9.88
CA ARG A 354 -10.69 -24.07 -10.26
C ARG A 354 -12.20 -23.98 -10.01
N VAL A 355 -12.69 -22.77 -9.77
CA VAL A 355 -14.14 -22.51 -9.72
C VAL A 355 -14.76 -22.59 -11.13
N THR A 356 -16.02 -23.01 -11.19
CA THR A 356 -16.79 -23.15 -12.45
C THR A 356 -18.22 -22.61 -12.37
N GLY A 357 -18.67 -22.18 -11.18
CA GLY A 357 -20.00 -21.61 -11.00
C GLY A 357 -20.47 -21.62 -9.55
N VAL A 358 -21.71 -21.21 -9.36
CA VAL A 358 -22.40 -21.19 -8.06
C VAL A 358 -23.75 -21.91 -8.16
N VAL A 359 -24.09 -22.69 -7.14
CA VAL A 359 -25.42 -23.28 -6.98
C VAL A 359 -26.23 -22.37 -6.08
N THR A 360 -27.44 -22.04 -6.50
CA THR A 360 -28.38 -21.21 -5.75
C THR A 360 -29.69 -21.95 -5.49
N ASP A 361 -30.51 -21.41 -4.59
CA ASP A 361 -31.88 -21.88 -4.36
C ASP A 361 -32.83 -21.68 -5.56
N LYS A 362 -32.40 -20.93 -6.60
CA LYS A 362 -33.15 -20.70 -7.85
C LYS A 362 -32.56 -21.39 -9.07
N GLY A 363 -31.48 -22.15 -8.91
CA GLY A 363 -30.77 -22.82 -10.00
C GLY A 363 -29.27 -22.58 -9.97
N THR A 364 -28.57 -23.13 -10.97
CA THR A 364 -27.11 -22.98 -11.09
C THR A 364 -26.77 -21.83 -12.02
N ILE A 365 -25.73 -21.08 -11.66
CA ILE A 365 -25.13 -20.03 -12.49
C ILE A 365 -23.69 -20.47 -12.79
N GLU A 366 -23.37 -20.70 -14.05
CA GLU A 366 -22.00 -20.98 -14.49
C GLU A 366 -21.17 -19.69 -14.45
N ALA A 367 -19.93 -19.78 -13.94
CA ALA A 367 -19.04 -18.64 -13.81
C ALA A 367 -17.57 -19.09 -13.85
N GLU A 368 -16.76 -18.42 -14.68
CA GLU A 368 -15.31 -18.67 -14.76
C GLU A 368 -14.56 -18.11 -13.55
N ILE A 369 -15.11 -17.07 -12.92
CA ILE A 369 -14.57 -16.37 -11.76
C ILE A 369 -15.70 -16.14 -10.77
N VAL A 370 -15.42 -16.35 -9.48
CA VAL A 370 -16.37 -16.07 -8.38
C VAL A 370 -15.68 -15.18 -7.37
N VAL A 371 -16.34 -14.09 -6.97
CA VAL A 371 -15.86 -13.17 -5.93
C VAL A 371 -16.76 -13.25 -4.70
N ASN A 372 -16.20 -13.69 -3.59
CA ASN A 372 -16.89 -13.81 -2.31
C ASN A 372 -16.84 -12.48 -1.53
N CYS A 373 -17.89 -11.67 -1.70
CA CYS A 373 -18.11 -10.41 -0.99
C CYS A 373 -19.23 -10.52 0.07
N ALA A 374 -19.45 -11.70 0.64
CA ALA A 374 -20.63 -11.98 1.47
C ALA A 374 -20.53 -11.51 2.93
N GLY A 375 -19.78 -10.44 3.22
CA GLY A 375 -19.63 -9.87 4.57
C GLY A 375 -19.30 -10.95 5.63
N GLN A 376 -20.08 -10.96 6.71
CA GLN A 376 -19.95 -11.97 7.78
C GLN A 376 -20.17 -13.42 7.34
N TRP A 377 -20.91 -13.65 6.24
CA TRP A 377 -21.16 -15.00 5.72
C TRP A 377 -20.01 -15.52 4.84
N ALA A 378 -19.02 -14.69 4.51
CA ALA A 378 -17.97 -15.08 3.57
C ALA A 378 -17.17 -16.30 4.03
N ARG A 379 -16.92 -16.47 5.34
CA ARG A 379 -16.32 -17.69 5.90
C ARG A 379 -17.15 -18.94 5.61
N ASN A 380 -18.44 -18.90 5.86
CA ASN A 380 -19.34 -20.02 5.62
C ASN A 380 -19.48 -20.37 4.13
N ILE A 381 -19.29 -19.41 3.23
CA ILE A 381 -19.24 -19.66 1.79
C ILE A 381 -17.91 -20.32 1.41
N GLY A 382 -16.77 -19.81 1.90
CA GLY A 382 -15.44 -20.39 1.61
C GLY A 382 -15.33 -21.86 2.06
N LEU A 383 -15.85 -22.18 3.24
CA LEU A 383 -15.86 -23.55 3.76
C LEU A 383 -16.59 -24.56 2.86
N ARG A 384 -17.51 -24.11 1.99
CA ARG A 384 -18.23 -25.00 1.05
C ARG A 384 -17.36 -25.48 -0.11
N CYS A 385 -16.28 -24.76 -0.41
CA CYS A 385 -15.31 -25.12 -1.46
C CYS A 385 -13.89 -25.35 -0.94
N GLY A 386 -13.71 -25.51 0.37
CA GLY A 386 -12.39 -25.74 0.97
C GLY A 386 -11.48 -24.52 0.97
N VAL A 387 -12.04 -23.31 0.89
CA VAL A 387 -11.31 -22.04 0.90
C VAL A 387 -11.33 -21.42 2.30
N ASN A 388 -10.17 -20.92 2.73
CA ASN A 388 -10.03 -20.26 4.01
C ASN A 388 -10.32 -18.76 3.92
N VAL A 389 -11.28 -18.30 4.72
CA VAL A 389 -11.60 -16.88 4.88
C VAL A 389 -11.61 -16.56 6.37
N PRO A 390 -10.44 -16.23 6.96
CA PRO A 390 -10.28 -16.07 8.40
C PRO A 390 -10.91 -14.76 8.86
N LEU A 391 -12.21 -14.80 9.14
CA LEU A 391 -12.95 -13.70 9.75
C LEU A 391 -14.00 -14.22 10.73
N HIS A 392 -14.40 -13.37 11.66
CA HIS A 392 -15.41 -13.66 12.67
C HIS A 392 -16.27 -12.43 12.95
N SER A 393 -17.55 -12.63 13.26
CA SER A 393 -18.44 -11.51 13.61
C SER A 393 -18.23 -11.05 15.05
N ALA A 394 -18.43 -9.76 15.32
CA ALA A 394 -18.50 -9.21 16.65
C ALA A 394 -19.58 -8.13 16.72
N GLU A 395 -20.16 -7.94 17.90
CA GLU A 395 -21.13 -6.88 18.17
C GLU A 395 -20.46 -5.51 18.00
N HIS A 396 -21.12 -4.58 17.34
CA HIS A 396 -20.74 -3.17 17.24
C HIS A 396 -21.94 -2.29 17.58
N MET A 397 -21.72 -1.30 18.45
CA MET A 397 -22.80 -0.59 19.11
C MET A 397 -22.71 0.93 18.93
N TYR A 398 -23.86 1.54 18.68
CA TYR A 398 -24.01 2.99 18.70
C TYR A 398 -25.45 3.40 19.02
N ILE A 399 -25.61 4.60 19.57
CA ILE A 399 -26.89 5.24 19.80
C ILE A 399 -27.10 6.40 18.84
N VAL A 400 -28.37 6.70 18.54
CA VAL A 400 -28.80 7.92 17.87
C VAL A 400 -29.61 8.74 18.86
N THR A 401 -29.19 9.97 19.10
CA THR A 401 -29.88 10.87 20.03
C THR A 401 -31.03 11.60 19.36
N GLU A 402 -31.86 12.25 20.17
CA GLU A 402 -32.74 13.33 19.72
C GLU A 402 -31.93 14.58 19.33
N THR A 403 -32.60 15.60 18.78
CA THR A 403 -31.96 16.85 18.37
C THR A 403 -31.29 17.54 19.56
N MET A 404 -30.06 18.00 19.37
CA MET A 404 -29.25 18.64 20.41
C MET A 404 -28.85 20.07 20.00
N GLN A 405 -28.67 20.95 20.99
CA GLN A 405 -28.29 22.32 20.70
C GLN A 405 -26.82 22.38 20.23
N GLY A 406 -26.55 23.12 19.15
CA GLY A 406 -25.18 23.28 18.63
C GLY A 406 -24.72 22.15 17.70
N VAL A 407 -25.55 21.13 17.46
CA VAL A 407 -25.29 20.09 16.46
C VAL A 407 -25.86 20.54 15.10
N THR A 408 -24.97 20.81 14.14
CA THR A 408 -25.32 21.26 12.79
C THR A 408 -25.09 20.15 11.76
N SER A 409 -25.79 20.19 10.62
CA SER A 409 -25.66 19.15 9.59
C SER A 409 -24.24 18.97 9.04
N ASP A 410 -23.45 20.05 9.07
CA ASP A 410 -22.07 20.12 8.64
C ASP A 410 -21.06 19.93 9.79
N LEU A 411 -21.52 19.55 10.98
CA LEU A 411 -20.64 19.20 12.08
C LEU A 411 -19.68 18.08 11.60
N PRO A 412 -18.37 18.19 11.85
CA PRO A 412 -17.40 17.19 11.37
C PRO A 412 -17.66 15.78 11.91
N VAL A 413 -16.74 14.83 11.71
CA VAL A 413 -16.71 13.56 12.48
C VAL A 413 -15.70 13.67 13.63
N LEU A 414 -16.08 13.32 14.87
CA LEU A 414 -15.20 13.43 16.05
C LEU A 414 -14.77 12.03 16.45
N ARG A 415 -13.49 11.88 16.78
CA ARG A 415 -12.94 10.68 17.39
C ARG A 415 -12.19 11.06 18.66
N ASP A 416 -12.48 10.35 19.73
CA ASP A 416 -11.74 10.41 21.00
C ASP A 416 -11.24 9.00 21.32
N PRO A 417 -10.07 8.60 20.77
CA PRO A 417 -9.56 7.25 20.93
C PRO A 417 -9.21 6.90 22.38
N ASP A 418 -8.85 7.88 23.21
CA ASP A 418 -8.56 7.64 24.62
C ASP A 418 -9.84 7.32 25.43
N GLY A 419 -11.00 7.77 24.96
CA GLY A 419 -12.32 7.39 25.48
C GLY A 419 -13.01 6.28 24.71
N TYR A 420 -12.36 5.68 23.70
CA TYR A 420 -12.91 4.64 22.83
C TYR A 420 -14.15 5.02 22.02
N ILE A 421 -14.41 6.31 21.79
CA ILE A 421 -15.67 6.81 21.24
C ILE A 421 -15.48 7.62 19.95
N TYR A 422 -16.54 7.66 19.14
CA TYR A 422 -16.67 8.54 18.00
C TYR A 422 -18.08 9.15 17.92
N PHE A 423 -18.17 10.27 17.19
CA PHE A 423 -19.43 10.98 16.94
C PHE A 423 -19.54 11.40 15.49
N LYS A 424 -20.76 11.36 14.96
CA LYS A 424 -21.13 12.07 13.73
C LYS A 424 -22.54 12.65 13.90
N GLU A 425 -22.83 13.76 13.22
CA GLU A 425 -24.20 14.28 13.21
C GLU A 425 -25.15 13.39 12.39
N GLU A 426 -26.37 13.22 12.89
CA GLU A 426 -27.49 12.56 12.23
C GLU A 426 -28.83 13.25 12.60
N THR A 427 -29.47 13.92 11.64
CA THR A 427 -30.80 14.57 11.79
C THR A 427 -30.89 15.61 12.93
N GLY A 428 -29.82 16.39 13.13
CA GLY A 428 -29.69 17.39 14.19
C GLY A 428 -29.37 16.81 15.58
N GLY A 429 -29.24 15.49 15.69
CA GLY A 429 -28.70 14.80 16.87
C GLY A 429 -27.33 14.18 16.56
N LEU A 430 -26.85 13.32 17.46
CA LEU A 430 -25.59 12.62 17.32
C LEU A 430 -25.82 11.13 17.13
N VAL A 431 -25.07 10.54 16.21
CA VAL A 431 -24.67 9.14 16.31
C VAL A 431 -23.43 9.12 17.21
N MET A 432 -23.57 8.50 18.39
CA MET A 432 -22.48 8.24 19.32
C MET A 432 -22.25 6.72 19.31
N GLY A 433 -21.04 6.30 18.98
CA GLY A 433 -20.62 4.91 19.08
C GLY A 433 -19.19 4.81 19.54
N GLY A 434 -18.66 3.59 19.61
CA GLY A 434 -17.30 3.36 20.04
C GLY A 434 -16.86 1.92 19.86
N PHE A 435 -15.65 1.62 20.29
CA PHE A 435 -15.08 0.28 20.25
C PHE A 435 -14.59 -0.07 21.64
N GLU A 436 -15.38 -0.83 22.39
CA GLU A 436 -15.03 -1.15 23.75
C GLU A 436 -13.76 -2.02 23.83
N PRO A 437 -12.91 -1.83 24.86
CA PRO A 437 -11.67 -2.60 25.01
C PRO A 437 -11.88 -4.12 25.07
N GLU A 438 -12.99 -4.55 25.68
CA GLU A 438 -13.37 -5.94 25.81
C GLU A 438 -14.53 -6.25 24.85
N ALA A 439 -14.21 -6.45 23.58
CA ALA A 439 -15.23 -6.67 22.57
C ALA A 439 -15.98 -8.01 22.73
N LYS A 440 -17.14 -8.12 22.06
CA LYS A 440 -18.02 -9.29 22.17
C LYS A 440 -18.20 -9.99 20.82
N PRO A 441 -17.43 -11.08 20.55
CA PRO A 441 -17.63 -11.91 19.38
C PRO A 441 -19.05 -12.50 19.33
N TRP A 442 -19.60 -12.65 18.13
CA TRP A 442 -20.94 -13.17 17.90
C TRP A 442 -20.99 -14.19 16.77
N GLY A 443 -21.97 -15.10 16.80
CA GLY A 443 -22.28 -15.99 15.67
C GLY A 443 -21.44 -17.28 15.61
N MET A 444 -20.74 -17.63 16.71
CA MET A 444 -19.91 -18.85 16.80
C MET A 444 -20.65 -20.15 16.49
N ASP A 445 -21.90 -20.26 16.95
CA ASP A 445 -22.78 -21.41 16.67
C ASP A 445 -23.46 -21.32 15.30
N GLY A 446 -23.02 -20.39 14.46
CA GLY A 446 -23.60 -20.05 13.17
C GLY A 446 -24.44 -18.79 13.22
N ILE A 447 -24.42 -18.06 12.11
CA ILE A 447 -25.30 -16.91 11.88
C ILE A 447 -26.69 -17.46 11.49
N PRO A 448 -27.79 -17.01 12.11
CA PRO A 448 -29.12 -17.44 11.72
C PRO A 448 -29.39 -17.23 10.23
N ASP A 449 -30.06 -18.19 9.60
CA ASP A 449 -30.32 -18.19 8.15
C ASP A 449 -31.13 -16.98 7.65
N LYS A 450 -31.92 -16.36 8.54
CA LYS A 450 -32.73 -15.17 8.29
C LYS A 450 -32.27 -14.02 9.18
N PHE A 451 -31.08 -13.51 8.90
CA PHE A 451 -30.46 -12.39 9.62
C PHE A 451 -30.11 -11.24 8.66
N GLU A 452 -30.99 -10.99 7.70
CA GLU A 452 -30.98 -9.80 6.86
C GLU A 452 -31.82 -8.67 7.50
N PHE A 453 -31.36 -7.42 7.37
CA PHE A 453 -32.06 -6.22 7.88
C PHE A 453 -32.48 -6.30 9.37
N SER A 454 -31.74 -7.06 10.17
CA SER A 454 -32.00 -7.35 11.58
C SER A 454 -30.90 -6.80 12.47
N LEU A 455 -31.23 -6.48 13.73
CA LEU A 455 -30.30 -6.05 14.77
C LEU A 455 -30.29 -7.05 15.91
N LEU A 456 -29.21 -7.06 16.68
CA LEU A 456 -29.11 -7.76 17.94
C LEU A 456 -29.86 -6.98 19.03
N PRO A 457 -30.22 -7.62 20.17
CA PRO A 457 -30.79 -6.92 21.30
C PRO A 457 -29.88 -5.81 21.83
N ASP A 458 -30.48 -4.76 22.40
CA ASP A 458 -29.75 -3.69 23.07
C ASP A 458 -28.95 -4.27 24.24
N ASP A 459 -27.69 -3.83 24.39
CA ASP A 459 -26.76 -4.26 25.44
C ASP A 459 -26.15 -3.03 26.12
N TRP A 460 -26.91 -2.45 27.06
CA TRP A 460 -26.51 -1.24 27.76
C TRP A 460 -25.34 -1.46 28.72
N ASP A 461 -25.19 -2.68 29.26
CA ASP A 461 -24.11 -3.03 30.17
C ASP A 461 -22.76 -3.03 29.41
N GLN A 462 -22.72 -3.63 28.21
CA GLN A 462 -21.54 -3.57 27.34
C GLN A 462 -21.25 -2.15 26.85
N PHE A 463 -22.30 -1.34 26.62
CA PHE A 463 -22.19 0.05 26.14
C PHE A 463 -21.79 1.06 27.22
N GLU A 464 -21.87 0.69 28.51
CA GLU A 464 -21.68 1.59 29.66
C GLU A 464 -20.35 2.37 29.58
N ILE A 465 -19.24 1.68 29.33
CA ILE A 465 -17.91 2.31 29.24
C ILE A 465 -17.82 3.38 28.14
N LEU A 466 -18.51 3.15 27.02
CA LEU A 466 -18.56 4.11 25.92
C LEU A 466 -19.40 5.31 26.32
N LEU A 467 -20.57 5.06 26.92
CA LEU A 467 -21.48 6.10 27.39
C LEU A 467 -20.82 7.01 28.43
N GLU A 468 -20.17 6.44 29.45
CA GLU A 468 -19.43 7.19 30.47
C GLU A 468 -18.39 8.13 29.84
N ASN A 469 -17.62 7.63 28.86
CA ASN A 469 -16.64 8.46 28.17
C ASN A 469 -17.26 9.52 27.27
N ALA A 470 -18.43 9.26 26.69
CA ALA A 470 -19.15 10.25 25.91
C ALA A 470 -19.79 11.34 26.77
N LEU A 471 -20.25 11.04 27.98
CA LEU A 471 -20.72 12.06 28.92
C LEU A 471 -19.61 13.04 29.29
N ILE A 472 -18.36 12.55 29.43
CA ILE A 472 -17.19 13.43 29.62
C ILE A 472 -16.99 14.32 28.40
N ARG A 473 -17.02 13.73 27.20
CA ARG A 473 -16.70 14.43 25.95
C ARG A 473 -17.81 15.40 25.50
N VAL A 474 -19.07 15.05 25.72
CA VAL A 474 -20.27 15.82 25.35
C VAL A 474 -21.26 15.81 26.53
N PRO A 475 -21.11 16.71 27.51
CA PRO A 475 -21.92 16.72 28.73
C PRO A 475 -23.44 16.84 28.53
N GLU A 476 -23.89 17.46 27.43
CA GLU A 476 -25.32 17.59 27.11
C GLU A 476 -26.01 16.21 26.94
N LEU A 477 -25.24 15.15 26.65
CA LEU A 477 -25.75 13.78 26.58
C LEU A 477 -26.36 13.26 27.90
N GLU A 478 -26.04 13.86 29.05
CA GLU A 478 -26.65 13.50 30.35
C GLU A 478 -28.18 13.64 30.34
N THR A 479 -28.71 14.55 29.51
CA THR A 479 -30.14 14.87 29.44
C THR A 479 -30.76 14.60 28.08
N ALA A 480 -29.95 14.24 27.08
CA ALA A 480 -30.42 13.98 25.72
C ALA A 480 -31.21 12.67 25.65
N GLY A 481 -32.35 12.68 24.95
CA GLY A 481 -33.11 11.46 24.67
C GLY A 481 -32.38 10.55 23.68
N VAL A 482 -32.44 9.23 23.90
CA VAL A 482 -31.96 8.24 22.92
C VAL A 482 -33.13 7.82 22.04
N ARG A 483 -33.03 8.12 20.75
CA ARG A 483 -34.04 7.75 19.75
C ARG A 483 -33.95 6.28 19.39
N LYS A 484 -32.73 5.75 19.28
CA LYS A 484 -32.49 4.35 18.88
C LYS A 484 -31.13 3.85 19.34
N PHE A 485 -31.10 2.65 19.89
CA PHE A 485 -29.90 1.85 20.08
C PHE A 485 -29.72 0.90 18.88
N TYR A 486 -28.50 0.82 18.36
CA TYR A 486 -28.09 -0.10 17.31
C TYR A 486 -27.05 -1.06 17.87
N ASN A 487 -27.37 -2.35 17.86
CA ASN A 487 -26.40 -3.42 18.04
C ASN A 487 -26.36 -4.25 16.75
N GLY A 488 -25.29 -4.09 15.97
CA GLY A 488 -25.12 -4.76 14.68
C GLY A 488 -23.87 -5.64 14.68
N PRO A 489 -23.91 -6.86 14.13
CA PRO A 489 -22.71 -7.66 13.97
C PRO A 489 -21.90 -7.18 12.77
N GLU A 490 -20.59 -7.01 12.98
CA GLU A 490 -19.62 -6.71 11.92
C GLU A 490 -18.56 -7.81 11.83
N SER A 491 -18.01 -8.03 10.63
CA SER A 491 -16.97 -9.03 10.43
C SER A 491 -15.57 -8.44 10.63
N PHE A 492 -14.81 -9.04 11.52
CA PHE A 492 -13.43 -8.70 11.82
C PHE A 492 -12.46 -9.81 11.45
N THR A 493 -11.21 -9.43 11.26
CA THR A 493 -10.10 -10.27 10.83
C THR A 493 -9.01 -10.30 11.91
N PRO A 494 -8.15 -11.32 11.95
CA PRO A 494 -7.19 -11.52 13.02
C PRO A 494 -6.09 -10.46 13.17
N ASP A 495 -5.94 -9.58 12.19
CA ASP A 495 -4.95 -8.50 12.16
C ASP A 495 -5.58 -7.12 11.90
N ASN A 496 -6.91 -7.03 11.99
CA ASN A 496 -7.69 -5.82 11.76
C ASN A 496 -7.50 -5.20 10.34
N ASN A 497 -7.05 -5.98 9.35
CA ASN A 497 -7.02 -5.58 7.93
C ASN A 497 -7.93 -6.47 7.08
N TYR A 498 -8.60 -5.92 6.08
CA TYR A 498 -9.55 -6.72 5.29
C TYR A 498 -8.86 -7.72 4.36
N LEU A 499 -9.66 -8.63 3.80
CA LEU A 499 -9.21 -9.72 2.93
C LEU A 499 -9.58 -9.41 1.49
N LEU A 500 -8.56 -9.22 0.63
CA LEU A 500 -8.67 -9.10 -0.81
C LEU A 500 -7.81 -10.17 -1.51
N GLY A 501 -8.25 -10.59 -2.69
CA GLY A 501 -7.43 -11.30 -3.66
C GLY A 501 -7.87 -12.72 -3.96
N GLU A 502 -7.14 -13.34 -4.87
CA GLU A 502 -7.35 -14.74 -5.26
C GLU A 502 -6.89 -15.69 -4.15
N THR A 503 -7.68 -16.71 -3.86
CA THR A 503 -7.40 -17.65 -2.78
C THR A 503 -6.39 -18.72 -3.18
N PRO A 504 -5.48 -19.14 -2.29
CA PRO A 504 -4.45 -20.12 -2.64
C PRO A 504 -5.01 -21.53 -2.86
N GLU A 505 -6.16 -21.87 -2.28
CA GLU A 505 -6.76 -23.21 -2.38
C GLU A 505 -7.55 -23.45 -3.66
N LEU A 506 -8.08 -22.39 -4.29
CA LEU A 506 -8.99 -22.50 -5.43
C LEU A 506 -8.75 -21.39 -6.47
N LYS A 507 -8.32 -21.81 -7.67
CA LYS A 507 -8.08 -20.89 -8.79
C LYS A 507 -9.37 -20.21 -9.24
N ASN A 508 -9.27 -18.93 -9.59
CA ASN A 508 -10.35 -18.02 -9.99
C ASN A 508 -11.41 -17.75 -8.91
N PHE A 509 -11.16 -18.13 -7.65
CA PHE A 509 -11.99 -17.76 -6.52
C PHE A 509 -11.33 -16.60 -5.76
N PHE A 510 -12.00 -15.46 -5.72
CA PHE A 510 -11.52 -14.24 -5.09
C PHE A 510 -12.33 -13.93 -3.83
N VAL A 511 -11.73 -13.20 -2.89
CA VAL A 511 -12.40 -12.74 -1.66
C VAL A 511 -12.31 -11.23 -1.57
N GLY A 512 -13.40 -10.61 -1.10
CA GLY A 512 -13.46 -9.19 -0.71
C GLY A 512 -14.32 -9.06 0.55
N ALA A 513 -13.74 -9.32 1.72
CA ALA A 513 -14.51 -9.45 2.97
C ALA A 513 -13.70 -9.06 4.21
N GLY A 514 -14.37 -9.04 5.39
CA GLY A 514 -13.70 -8.78 6.67
C GLY A 514 -13.29 -7.32 6.85
N PHE A 515 -14.18 -6.38 6.53
CA PHE A 515 -13.84 -4.96 6.41
C PHE A 515 -13.58 -4.18 7.71
N ASN A 516 -13.66 -4.81 8.90
CA ASN A 516 -13.23 -4.25 10.18
C ASN A 516 -13.70 -2.81 10.46
N SER A 517 -15.01 -2.53 10.30
CA SER A 517 -15.58 -1.18 10.43
C SER A 517 -15.04 -0.10 9.46
N MET A 518 -14.22 -0.48 8.47
CA MET A 518 -13.67 0.38 7.42
C MET A 518 -14.34 0.14 6.05
N GLY A 519 -15.39 -0.66 5.99
CA GLY A 519 -16.01 -1.12 4.74
C GLY A 519 -16.50 0.03 3.88
N ILE A 520 -17.23 0.99 4.46
CA ILE A 520 -17.73 2.14 3.70
C ILE A 520 -16.58 3.04 3.25
N ALA A 521 -15.58 3.27 4.09
CA ALA A 521 -14.44 4.13 3.76
C ALA A 521 -13.55 3.57 2.63
N SER A 522 -13.53 2.24 2.45
CA SER A 522 -12.62 1.56 1.53
C SER A 522 -13.31 0.83 0.35
N ALA A 523 -14.64 0.71 0.34
CA ALA A 523 -15.35 -0.12 -0.65
C ALA A 523 -15.06 0.29 -2.11
N GLY A 524 -15.03 1.58 -2.43
CA GLY A 524 -14.71 2.04 -3.78
C GLY A 524 -13.31 1.60 -4.23
N GLY A 525 -12.30 1.84 -3.39
CA GLY A 525 -10.92 1.46 -3.64
C GLY A 525 -10.71 -0.04 -3.70
N ALA A 526 -11.23 -0.77 -2.72
CA ALA A 526 -11.14 -2.24 -2.66
C ALA A 526 -11.83 -2.89 -3.87
N GLY A 527 -13.01 -2.39 -4.26
CA GLY A 527 -13.71 -2.84 -5.46
C GLY A 527 -12.91 -2.63 -6.74
N ARG A 528 -12.29 -1.46 -6.89
CA ARG A 528 -11.37 -1.18 -8.01
C ARG A 528 -10.16 -2.11 -8.00
N ALA A 529 -9.49 -2.28 -6.85
CA ALA A 529 -8.31 -3.11 -6.73
C ALA A 529 -8.59 -4.58 -7.08
N LEU A 530 -9.72 -5.14 -6.62
CA LEU A 530 -10.14 -6.48 -7.00
C LEU A 530 -10.46 -6.58 -8.49
N ALA A 531 -11.17 -5.59 -9.05
CA ALA A 531 -11.50 -5.58 -10.47
C ALA A 531 -10.23 -5.54 -11.35
N GLU A 532 -9.28 -4.66 -11.02
CA GLU A 532 -7.97 -4.59 -11.69
C GLU A 532 -7.22 -5.91 -11.58
N TRP A 533 -7.17 -6.52 -10.38
CA TRP A 533 -6.49 -7.79 -10.18
C TRP A 533 -7.12 -8.93 -11.02
N ILE A 534 -8.45 -8.98 -11.09
CA ILE A 534 -9.16 -9.97 -11.91
C ILE A 534 -8.85 -9.77 -13.40
N VAL A 535 -8.85 -8.53 -13.89
CA VAL A 535 -8.66 -8.22 -15.31
C VAL A 535 -7.21 -8.42 -15.76
N GLU A 536 -6.25 -7.98 -14.93
CA GLU A 536 -4.81 -8.05 -15.26
C GLU A 536 -4.20 -9.41 -14.90
N GLY A 537 -4.90 -10.24 -14.10
CA GLY A 537 -4.40 -11.52 -13.60
C GLY A 537 -3.38 -11.41 -12.46
N GLU A 538 -2.95 -10.20 -12.10
CA GLU A 538 -2.08 -9.91 -10.97
C GLU A 538 -2.45 -8.57 -10.31
N ALA A 539 -2.05 -8.38 -9.04
CA ALA A 539 -2.25 -7.11 -8.35
C ALA A 539 -1.41 -6.00 -9.03
N THR A 540 -2.06 -4.88 -9.33
CA THR A 540 -1.47 -3.72 -10.05
C THR A 540 -0.63 -2.79 -9.16
N SER A 541 -0.65 -3.01 -7.84
CA SER A 541 0.07 -2.24 -6.83
C SER A 541 0.38 -3.11 -5.61
N ASP A 542 1.16 -2.59 -4.65
CA ASP A 542 1.37 -3.26 -3.37
C ASP A 542 0.07 -3.37 -2.55
N LEU A 543 -0.52 -4.57 -2.55
CA LEU A 543 -1.71 -4.94 -1.78
C LEU A 543 -1.41 -5.97 -0.67
N PHE A 544 -0.13 -6.17 -0.29
CA PHE A 544 0.24 -7.24 0.64
C PHE A 544 -0.50 -7.15 1.99
N ALA A 545 -0.72 -5.93 2.51
CA ALA A 545 -1.40 -5.71 3.79
C ALA A 545 -2.84 -6.26 3.81
N VAL A 546 -3.48 -6.39 2.65
CA VAL A 546 -4.86 -6.86 2.50
C VAL A 546 -4.97 -8.16 1.71
N ASP A 547 -3.87 -8.71 1.20
CA ASP A 547 -3.83 -9.98 0.48
C ASP A 547 -4.26 -11.14 1.39
N ILE A 548 -5.21 -11.96 0.93
CA ILE A 548 -5.72 -13.10 1.69
C ILE A 548 -4.64 -14.16 2.01
N ARG A 549 -3.61 -14.27 1.16
CA ARG A 549 -2.51 -15.25 1.31
C ARG A 549 -1.54 -14.93 2.45
N ARG A 550 -1.74 -13.83 3.18
CA ARG A 550 -0.99 -13.53 4.41
C ARG A 550 -1.40 -14.41 5.58
N PHE A 551 -2.55 -15.08 5.49
CA PHE A 551 -3.02 -16.08 6.44
C PHE A 551 -2.83 -17.50 5.91
N ALA A 552 -2.74 -18.46 6.82
CA ALA A 552 -2.71 -19.88 6.50
C ALA A 552 -3.99 -20.58 7.01
N ASP A 553 -4.20 -21.82 6.56
CA ASP A 553 -5.38 -22.63 6.89
C ASP A 553 -5.74 -22.67 8.38
N PHE A 554 -4.73 -22.85 9.24
CA PHE A 554 -4.94 -22.90 10.69
C PHE A 554 -5.48 -21.59 11.30
N ASN A 555 -5.37 -20.45 10.61
CA ASN A 555 -5.95 -19.18 11.05
C ASN A 555 -7.48 -19.14 10.88
N ASN A 556 -8.07 -20.11 10.17
CA ASN A 556 -9.51 -20.23 10.00
C ASN A 556 -10.18 -21.07 11.11
N ASN A 557 -9.42 -21.51 12.12
CA ASN A 557 -9.94 -22.23 13.27
C ASN A 557 -10.93 -21.35 14.06
N PRO A 558 -12.17 -21.82 14.31
CA PRO A 558 -13.23 -20.97 14.88
C PRO A 558 -12.91 -20.48 16.30
N THR A 559 -12.34 -21.33 17.17
CA THR A 559 -11.98 -20.95 18.54
C THR A 559 -10.85 -19.93 18.54
N TRP A 560 -9.82 -20.15 17.71
CA TRP A 560 -8.73 -19.19 17.57
C TRP A 560 -9.22 -17.84 17.04
N LEU A 561 -10.09 -17.86 16.02
CA LEU A 561 -10.71 -16.64 15.47
C LEU A 561 -11.53 -15.89 16.51
N HIS A 562 -12.36 -16.59 17.28
CA HIS A 562 -13.17 -16.00 18.35
C HIS A 562 -12.32 -15.23 19.35
N ASP A 563 -11.29 -15.89 19.90
CA ASP A 563 -10.44 -15.29 20.94
C ASP A 563 -9.62 -14.13 20.37
N ARG A 564 -9.11 -14.27 19.15
CA ARG A 564 -8.31 -13.23 18.50
C ARG A 564 -9.12 -12.02 18.06
N VAL A 565 -10.30 -12.22 17.50
CA VAL A 565 -11.16 -11.12 17.02
C VAL A 565 -11.65 -10.26 18.17
N LYS A 566 -11.94 -10.88 19.34
CA LYS A 566 -12.24 -10.16 20.58
C LYS A 566 -11.17 -9.11 20.87
N GLU A 567 -9.91 -9.52 20.86
CA GLU A 567 -8.80 -8.60 21.11
C GLU A 567 -8.68 -7.54 20.03
N THR A 568 -8.60 -7.94 18.75
CA THR A 568 -8.30 -6.99 17.65
C THR A 568 -9.33 -5.88 17.52
N LEU A 569 -10.61 -6.20 17.78
CA LEU A 569 -11.67 -5.18 17.84
C LEU A 569 -11.46 -4.23 19.01
N GLY A 570 -11.18 -4.75 20.20
CA GLY A 570 -10.85 -3.93 21.37
C GLY A 570 -9.60 -3.06 21.19
N LEU A 571 -8.73 -3.40 20.24
CA LEU A 571 -7.54 -2.61 19.92
C LEU A 571 -7.79 -1.44 18.97
N HIS A 572 -9.00 -1.31 18.41
CA HIS A 572 -9.28 -0.31 17.36
C HIS A 572 -8.93 1.12 17.78
N TYR A 573 -9.16 1.48 19.05
CA TYR A 573 -8.79 2.78 19.62
C TYR A 573 -7.71 2.75 20.71
N ALA A 574 -7.24 1.56 21.07
CA ALA A 574 -6.11 1.42 21.97
C ALA A 574 -4.86 2.16 21.44
N MET A 575 -3.90 2.45 22.31
CA MET A 575 -2.65 3.07 21.87
C MET A 575 -1.89 2.11 20.94
N PRO A 576 -1.54 2.53 19.70
CA PRO A 576 -0.78 1.71 18.78
C PRO A 576 0.71 1.80 19.10
N TRP A 577 1.12 1.27 20.26
CA TRP A 577 2.50 1.29 20.68
C TRP A 577 3.41 0.58 19.66
N PRO A 578 4.60 1.14 19.37
CA PRO A 578 5.60 0.40 18.60
C PRO A 578 5.95 -0.92 19.28
N ASN A 579 6.08 -1.97 18.47
CA ASN A 579 6.33 -3.34 18.91
C ASN A 579 5.25 -3.97 19.80
N ARG A 580 4.04 -3.40 19.83
CA ARG A 580 2.92 -4.01 20.53
C ARG A 580 2.64 -5.41 19.97
N GLU A 581 2.66 -6.39 20.86
CA GLU A 581 2.24 -7.75 20.56
C GLU A 581 0.76 -7.96 20.91
N LEU A 582 0.16 -8.99 20.31
CA LEU A 582 -1.18 -9.45 20.65
C LEU A 582 -1.09 -10.52 21.74
N ASP A 583 -2.03 -10.50 22.68
CA ASP A 583 -2.02 -11.28 23.92
C ASP A 583 -2.88 -12.55 23.83
N THR A 584 -4.02 -12.48 23.14
CA THR A 584 -4.98 -13.59 23.07
C THR A 584 -4.53 -14.67 22.09
N ALA A 585 -5.11 -15.87 22.23
CA ALA A 585 -4.83 -17.01 21.38
C ALA A 585 -3.33 -17.36 21.28
N ARG A 586 -2.60 -17.17 22.39
CA ARG A 586 -1.17 -17.48 22.56
C ARG A 586 -0.91 -18.26 23.87
N PRO A 587 0.15 -19.09 23.94
CA PRO A 587 1.05 -19.44 22.84
C PRO A 587 0.35 -20.32 21.78
N PHE A 588 0.61 -20.08 20.49
CA PHE A 588 -0.05 -20.83 19.41
C PHE A 588 0.86 -21.87 18.74
N ARG A 589 1.82 -21.44 17.92
CA ARG A 589 2.85 -22.31 17.31
C ARG A 589 4.16 -22.14 18.08
N ARG A 590 4.68 -23.21 18.64
CA ARG A 590 5.88 -23.18 19.50
C ARG A 590 7.03 -23.93 18.85
N SER A 591 8.23 -23.35 18.90
CA SER A 591 9.44 -24.12 18.58
C SER A 591 9.68 -25.18 19.66
N PRO A 592 10.47 -26.23 19.37
CA PRO A 592 10.92 -27.18 20.38
C PRO A 592 11.73 -26.55 21.53
N LEU A 593 12.13 -25.28 21.42
CA LEU A 593 12.90 -24.54 22.42
C LEU A 593 12.05 -23.60 23.27
N TYR A 594 10.75 -23.43 22.99
CA TYR A 594 9.89 -22.46 23.67
C TYR A 594 10.02 -22.49 25.21
N ASP A 595 9.85 -23.67 25.83
CA ASP A 595 9.91 -23.78 27.29
C ASP A 595 11.33 -23.54 27.85
N ARG A 596 12.39 -23.88 27.08
CA ARG A 596 13.79 -23.61 27.46
C ARG A 596 14.11 -22.13 27.44
N LEU A 597 13.65 -21.43 26.40
CA LEU A 597 13.85 -19.98 26.26
C LEU A 597 13.00 -19.21 27.28
N ALA A 598 11.77 -19.65 27.54
CA ALA A 598 10.91 -19.10 28.59
C ALA A 598 11.58 -19.19 29.98
N ALA A 599 12.21 -20.33 30.29
CA ALA A 599 12.98 -20.51 31.52
C ALA A 599 14.21 -19.60 31.65
N LYS A 600 14.62 -18.95 30.54
CA LYS A 600 15.69 -17.95 30.48
C LYS A 600 15.15 -16.52 30.38
N ASN A 601 13.91 -16.30 30.81
CA ASN A 601 13.23 -15.00 30.76
C ASN A 601 13.08 -14.43 29.33
N ALA A 602 12.89 -15.28 28.32
CA ALA A 602 12.53 -14.80 26.99
C ALA A 602 11.20 -14.07 27.00
N VAL A 603 11.17 -12.88 26.40
CA VAL A 603 9.95 -12.12 26.13
C VAL A 603 9.51 -12.43 24.71
N PHE A 604 8.36 -13.11 24.58
CA PHE A 604 7.91 -13.64 23.29
C PHE A 604 7.03 -12.66 22.51
N GLY A 605 7.30 -12.55 21.22
CA GLY A 605 6.38 -11.98 20.22
C GLY A 605 5.78 -13.04 19.31
N SER A 606 4.81 -12.65 18.48
CA SER A 606 4.16 -13.56 17.53
C SER A 606 4.34 -13.16 16.07
N LYS A 607 4.70 -14.13 15.21
CA LYS A 607 4.67 -13.95 13.75
C LYS A 607 4.12 -15.19 13.06
N MET A 608 3.02 -15.05 12.31
CA MET A 608 2.30 -16.18 11.68
C MET A 608 1.98 -17.30 12.69
N GLY A 609 1.61 -16.89 13.91
CA GLY A 609 1.32 -17.77 15.03
C GLY A 609 2.54 -18.31 15.78
N TRP A 610 3.76 -18.16 15.27
CA TRP A 610 4.96 -18.61 15.96
C TRP A 610 5.32 -17.71 17.14
N GLU A 611 5.54 -18.34 18.29
CA GLU A 611 6.18 -17.71 19.45
C GLU A 611 7.68 -17.56 19.20
N ARG A 612 8.16 -16.32 19.17
CA ARG A 612 9.57 -16.00 18.93
C ARG A 612 10.12 -15.18 20.09
N ALA A 613 11.29 -15.54 20.61
CA ALA A 613 11.95 -14.70 21.60
C ALA A 613 12.34 -13.36 20.94
N ASN A 614 11.68 -12.27 21.34
CA ASN A 614 12.00 -10.93 20.84
C ASN A 614 13.29 -10.41 21.51
N TRP A 615 13.44 -10.67 22.81
CA TRP A 615 14.61 -10.35 23.63
C TRP A 615 14.55 -11.15 24.94
N PHE A 616 15.63 -11.12 25.74
CA PHE A 616 15.71 -11.81 27.03
C PHE A 616 15.76 -10.82 28.19
N ALA A 617 14.81 -10.90 29.10
CA ALA A 617 14.75 -10.02 30.26
C ALA A 617 15.82 -10.36 31.30
N PRO A 618 16.43 -9.36 31.97
CA PRO A 618 17.39 -9.60 33.04
C PRO A 618 16.81 -10.45 34.19
N ASP A 619 17.67 -11.25 34.82
CA ASP A 619 17.27 -12.06 35.99
C ASP A 619 16.65 -11.21 37.10
N GLY A 620 15.54 -11.70 37.67
CA GLY A 620 14.80 -11.01 38.74
C GLY A 620 13.85 -9.92 38.26
N THR A 621 13.68 -9.74 36.94
CA THR A 621 12.68 -8.84 36.35
C THR A 621 11.51 -9.60 35.75
N THR A 622 10.34 -8.95 35.62
CA THR A 622 9.20 -9.52 34.90
C THR A 622 9.51 -9.53 33.40
N PRO A 623 9.39 -10.68 32.70
CA PRO A 623 9.67 -10.78 31.27
C PRO A 623 8.52 -10.18 30.43
N GLU A 624 8.37 -8.86 30.47
CA GLU A 624 7.35 -8.10 29.73
C GLU A 624 7.95 -6.85 29.08
N THR A 625 7.30 -6.37 28.02
CA THR A 625 7.70 -5.11 27.38
C THR A 625 6.92 -3.95 27.96
N VAL A 626 7.64 -2.94 28.47
CA VAL A 626 7.05 -1.66 28.88
C VAL A 626 7.09 -0.73 27.68
N TYR A 627 5.92 -0.52 27.08
CA TYR A 627 5.78 0.24 25.84
C TYR A 627 6.03 1.74 26.02
N SER A 628 6.63 2.34 25.00
CA SER A 628 6.87 3.78 24.88
C SER A 628 7.16 4.13 23.41
N PHE A 629 6.93 5.38 23.02
CA PHE A 629 7.45 5.94 21.77
C PHE A 629 8.95 6.29 21.86
N GLY A 630 9.51 6.41 23.07
CA GLY A 630 10.95 6.54 23.32
C GLY A 630 11.65 5.19 23.47
N ARG A 631 12.79 5.17 24.17
CA ARG A 631 13.45 3.90 24.53
C ARG A 631 12.55 3.07 25.45
N GLN A 632 12.40 1.79 25.13
CA GLN A 632 11.65 0.81 25.92
C GLN A 632 12.61 0.01 26.81
N ASN A 633 12.08 -0.74 27.79
CA ASN A 633 12.86 -1.45 28.82
C ASN A 633 13.81 -2.54 28.27
N TRP A 634 13.64 -2.98 27.03
CA TRP A 634 14.50 -3.98 26.39
C TRP A 634 15.82 -3.43 25.85
N HIS A 635 15.99 -2.09 25.75
CA HIS A 635 17.11 -1.47 25.03
C HIS A 635 18.49 -1.98 25.46
N ASP A 636 18.75 -2.03 26.77
CA ASP A 636 20.05 -2.44 27.30
C ASP A 636 20.26 -3.96 27.20
N ALA A 637 19.20 -4.76 27.34
CA ALA A 637 19.27 -6.21 27.16
C ALA A 637 19.61 -6.56 25.70
N VAL A 638 18.94 -5.89 24.75
CA VAL A 638 19.22 -6.02 23.32
C VAL A 638 20.63 -5.54 22.97
N ALA A 639 21.14 -4.49 23.63
CA ALA A 639 22.53 -4.07 23.47
C ALA A 639 23.52 -5.19 23.85
N ALA A 640 23.23 -5.91 24.94
CA ALA A 640 24.06 -7.02 25.41
C ALA A 640 23.99 -8.25 24.50
N GLU A 641 22.82 -8.55 23.93
CA GLU A 641 22.64 -9.58 22.88
C GLU A 641 23.40 -9.20 21.60
N HIS A 642 23.29 -7.94 21.18
CA HIS A 642 23.96 -7.39 20.01
C HIS A 642 25.50 -7.45 20.14
N ALA A 643 26.03 -7.12 21.33
CA ALA A 643 27.45 -7.24 21.63
C ALA A 643 27.92 -8.71 21.61
N ALA A 644 27.12 -9.64 22.13
CA ALA A 644 27.46 -11.07 22.11
C ALA A 644 27.64 -11.60 20.68
N VAL A 645 26.82 -11.11 19.72
CA VAL A 645 26.97 -11.46 18.30
C VAL A 645 28.23 -10.85 17.69
N ARG A 646 28.51 -9.58 17.97
CA ARG A 646 29.63 -8.83 17.36
C ARG A 646 30.99 -9.27 17.87
N ASP A 647 31.09 -9.61 19.16
CA ASP A 647 32.36 -9.84 19.83
C ASP A 647 32.59 -11.31 20.24
N GLY A 648 31.54 -12.13 20.21
CA GLY A 648 31.57 -13.51 20.69
C GLY A 648 30.78 -14.47 19.80
N VAL A 649 29.80 -15.14 20.39
CA VAL A 649 28.86 -16.02 19.71
C VAL A 649 27.49 -15.93 20.36
N ALA A 650 26.45 -15.89 19.54
CA ALA A 650 25.08 -16.03 19.99
C ALA A 650 24.33 -17.08 19.17
N ILE A 651 23.26 -17.60 19.76
CA ILE A 651 22.32 -18.50 19.10
C ILE A 651 20.95 -17.83 18.98
N PHE A 652 20.36 -17.89 17.80
CA PHE A 652 18.99 -17.44 17.54
C PHE A 652 18.11 -18.63 17.21
N ASP A 653 16.92 -18.69 17.81
CA ASP A 653 15.87 -19.61 17.37
C ASP A 653 15.08 -18.98 16.20
N GLN A 654 15.41 -19.42 14.99
CA GLN A 654 14.76 -19.03 13.75
C GLN A 654 13.84 -20.13 13.21
N THR A 655 13.38 -21.04 14.08
CA THR A 655 12.42 -22.10 13.74
C THR A 655 11.17 -21.55 13.04
N SER A 656 10.79 -20.29 13.25
CA SER A 656 9.64 -19.70 12.59
C SER A 656 9.80 -19.44 11.07
N PHE A 657 11.01 -19.48 10.48
CA PHE A 657 11.16 -19.32 9.03
C PHE A 657 10.36 -20.35 8.24
N GLY A 658 9.78 -19.92 7.12
CA GLY A 658 9.10 -20.81 6.19
C GLY A 658 10.11 -21.71 5.48
N LYS A 659 9.81 -23.01 5.36
CA LYS A 659 10.62 -23.98 4.61
C LYS A 659 9.77 -24.66 3.56
N LEU A 660 10.09 -24.44 2.29
CA LEU A 660 9.39 -25.06 1.16
C LEU A 660 10.33 -26.05 0.46
N LEU A 661 9.97 -27.32 0.46
CA LEU A 661 10.71 -28.38 -0.24
C LEU A 661 10.19 -28.48 -1.67
N VAL A 662 11.06 -28.30 -2.65
CA VAL A 662 10.74 -28.42 -4.08
C VAL A 662 11.48 -29.60 -4.68
N GLN A 663 10.72 -30.52 -5.27
CA GLN A 663 11.23 -31.81 -5.77
C GLN A 663 10.70 -32.14 -7.15
N GLY A 664 11.45 -32.95 -7.90
CA GLY A 664 11.04 -33.48 -9.21
C GLY A 664 12.05 -33.21 -10.31
N LYS A 665 11.95 -33.95 -11.42
CA LYS A 665 12.90 -33.86 -12.54
C LYS A 665 12.96 -32.46 -13.18
N ASP A 666 11.87 -31.69 -13.10
CA ASP A 666 11.77 -30.36 -13.68
C ASP A 666 11.99 -29.24 -12.64
N ALA A 667 12.26 -29.58 -11.37
CA ALA A 667 12.38 -28.62 -10.26
C ALA A 667 13.44 -27.54 -10.52
N CYS A 668 14.63 -27.94 -11.00
CA CYS A 668 15.71 -27.00 -11.27
C CYS A 668 15.33 -26.01 -12.38
N ALA A 669 14.80 -26.50 -13.50
CA ALA A 669 14.40 -25.66 -14.63
C ALA A 669 13.26 -24.70 -14.25
N GLN A 670 12.25 -25.18 -13.52
CA GLN A 670 11.13 -24.35 -13.09
C GLN A 670 11.57 -23.28 -12.08
N LEU A 671 12.33 -23.65 -11.04
CA LEU A 671 12.86 -22.66 -10.08
C LEU A 671 13.81 -21.68 -10.78
N ASN A 672 14.64 -22.13 -11.72
CA ASN A 672 15.52 -21.24 -12.47
C ASN A 672 14.75 -20.31 -13.42
N ARG A 673 13.50 -20.57 -13.81
CA ARG A 673 12.68 -19.56 -14.50
C ARG A 673 11.98 -18.59 -13.54
N ILE A 674 11.66 -19.06 -12.34
CA ILE A 674 10.90 -18.28 -11.34
C ILE A 674 11.81 -17.31 -10.56
N CYS A 675 12.99 -17.76 -10.16
CA CYS A 675 13.95 -16.97 -9.41
C CYS A 675 14.73 -15.99 -10.32
N ALA A 676 15.02 -14.79 -9.82
CA ALA A 676 15.85 -13.82 -10.56
C ALA A 676 17.34 -14.21 -10.63
N GLY A 677 17.87 -14.84 -9.58
CA GLY A 677 19.23 -15.40 -9.55
C GLY A 677 19.31 -16.77 -10.22
N ASN A 678 20.52 -17.19 -10.62
CA ASN A 678 20.74 -18.54 -11.13
C ASN A 678 20.76 -19.55 -9.98
N VAL A 679 19.83 -20.50 -10.00
CA VAL A 679 19.72 -21.59 -8.99
C VAL A 679 20.17 -22.94 -9.54
N ASP A 680 20.49 -23.02 -10.84
CA ASP A 680 21.16 -24.17 -11.45
C ASP A 680 22.67 -24.10 -11.17
N VAL A 681 23.01 -24.24 -9.89
CA VAL A 681 24.36 -24.16 -9.32
C VAL A 681 24.81 -25.52 -8.81
N GLU A 682 26.09 -25.74 -8.49
CA GLU A 682 26.51 -27.05 -7.99
C GLU A 682 25.74 -27.51 -6.74
N ILE A 683 25.56 -28.83 -6.58
CA ILE A 683 24.92 -29.40 -5.39
C ILE A 683 25.71 -28.98 -4.14
N GLY A 684 24.99 -28.55 -3.10
CA GLY A 684 25.58 -27.96 -1.91
C GLY A 684 25.82 -26.46 -1.99
N GLN A 685 25.43 -25.78 -3.07
CA GLN A 685 25.41 -24.31 -3.10
C GLN A 685 24.07 -23.74 -2.64
N THR A 686 24.16 -22.52 -2.10
CA THR A 686 23.04 -21.74 -1.59
C THR A 686 22.96 -20.41 -2.33
N VAL A 687 21.76 -20.03 -2.78
CA VAL A 687 21.53 -18.82 -3.58
C VAL A 687 20.48 -17.94 -2.92
N TYR A 688 20.85 -16.71 -2.55
CA TYR A 688 19.89 -15.65 -2.22
C TYR A 688 19.34 -15.03 -3.50
N THR A 689 18.02 -14.99 -3.65
CA THR A 689 17.35 -14.54 -4.88
C THR A 689 16.00 -13.90 -4.59
N GLY A 690 15.59 -12.98 -5.46
CA GLY A 690 14.21 -12.48 -5.51
C GLY A 690 13.27 -13.40 -6.28
N LEU A 691 12.00 -13.44 -5.85
CA LEU A 691 10.85 -13.80 -6.67
C LEU A 691 10.24 -12.48 -7.16
N LEU A 692 10.06 -12.33 -8.47
CA LEU A 692 9.60 -11.05 -9.04
C LEU A 692 8.25 -11.21 -9.75
N ASN A 693 7.50 -10.11 -9.83
CA ASN A 693 6.31 -9.99 -10.68
C ASN A 693 6.66 -9.55 -12.11
N SER A 694 5.66 -9.46 -13.00
CA SER A 694 5.87 -9.03 -14.40
C SER A 694 6.49 -7.65 -14.52
N ARG A 695 6.27 -6.77 -13.52
CA ARG A 695 6.78 -5.40 -13.46
C ARG A 695 8.21 -5.32 -12.92
N GLY A 696 8.81 -6.45 -12.56
CA GLY A 696 10.17 -6.54 -12.01
C GLY A 696 10.27 -6.12 -10.54
N GLY A 697 9.13 -5.88 -9.87
CA GLY A 697 9.09 -5.68 -8.42
C GLY A 697 9.13 -7.01 -7.66
N PHE A 698 9.44 -6.96 -6.37
CA PHE A 698 9.52 -8.17 -5.55
C PHE A 698 8.12 -8.71 -5.22
N GLU A 699 7.92 -10.02 -5.35
CA GLU A 699 6.85 -10.77 -4.68
C GLU A 699 7.32 -11.46 -3.40
N SER A 700 8.63 -11.70 -3.30
CA SER A 700 9.35 -12.16 -2.11
C SER A 700 10.86 -12.13 -2.35
N ASP A 701 11.65 -12.30 -1.30
CA ASP A 701 13.05 -12.70 -1.36
C ASP A 701 13.29 -13.93 -0.49
N LEU A 702 14.11 -14.86 -0.98
CA LEU A 702 14.33 -16.14 -0.30
C LEU A 702 15.73 -16.71 -0.57
N THR A 703 16.05 -17.77 0.17
CA THR A 703 17.31 -18.49 0.03
C THR A 703 17.05 -19.91 -0.48
N VAL A 704 17.65 -20.28 -1.61
CA VAL A 704 17.50 -21.59 -2.27
C VAL A 704 18.73 -22.44 -1.97
N LEU A 705 18.53 -23.58 -1.30
CA LEU A 705 19.57 -24.58 -1.05
C LEU A 705 19.42 -25.72 -2.07
N ARG A 706 20.42 -25.96 -2.92
CA ARG A 706 20.42 -27.12 -3.83
C ARG A 706 20.96 -28.35 -3.10
N LEU A 707 20.07 -29.18 -2.57
CA LEU A 707 20.44 -30.34 -1.75
C LEU A 707 20.81 -31.56 -2.59
N LYS A 708 20.13 -31.76 -3.73
CA LYS A 708 20.44 -32.81 -4.73
C LYS A 708 20.09 -32.29 -6.13
N ALA A 709 20.31 -33.12 -7.15
CA ALA A 709 20.00 -32.76 -8.54
C ALA A 709 18.52 -32.35 -8.76
N GLN A 710 17.59 -32.96 -8.03
CA GLN A 710 16.14 -32.78 -8.16
C GLN A 710 15.48 -32.41 -6.81
N GLU A 711 16.24 -31.86 -5.86
CA GLU A 711 15.77 -31.57 -4.51
C GLU A 711 16.34 -30.23 -4.04
N PHE A 712 15.45 -29.27 -3.80
CA PHE A 712 15.77 -27.92 -3.37
C PHE A 712 14.99 -27.60 -2.11
N LEU A 713 15.63 -26.93 -1.15
CA LEU A 713 14.97 -26.44 0.05
C LEU A 713 15.04 -24.91 0.06
N LEU A 714 13.88 -24.28 0.09
CA LEU A 714 13.73 -22.83 0.07
C LEU A 714 13.44 -22.35 1.48
N ILE A 715 14.22 -21.40 1.97
CA ILE A 715 14.01 -20.70 3.24
C ILE A 715 13.45 -19.32 2.95
N THR A 716 12.24 -19.05 3.44
CA THR A 716 11.53 -17.78 3.28
C THR A 716 11.09 -17.19 4.63
N GLY A 717 10.60 -15.95 4.64
CA GLY A 717 10.10 -15.25 5.81
C GLY A 717 9.00 -16.01 6.56
N SER A 718 8.94 -15.80 7.89
CA SER A 718 8.03 -16.56 8.77
C SER A 718 6.54 -16.46 8.43
N ALA A 719 6.12 -15.35 7.81
CA ALA A 719 4.73 -15.12 7.41
C ALA A 719 4.51 -15.28 5.89
N GLN A 720 5.44 -15.92 5.18
CA GLN A 720 5.41 -15.98 3.71
C GLN A 720 5.21 -17.37 3.12
N ALA A 721 5.32 -18.45 3.91
CA ALA A 721 5.21 -19.81 3.37
C ALA A 721 3.96 -20.03 2.50
N CYS A 722 2.80 -19.49 2.91
CA CYS A 722 1.56 -19.57 2.14
C CYS A 722 1.63 -18.78 0.83
N ARG A 723 1.96 -17.48 0.87
CA ARG A 723 2.06 -16.62 -0.31
C ARG A 723 3.12 -17.11 -1.29
N ASP A 724 4.31 -17.42 -0.80
CA ASP A 724 5.44 -17.83 -1.64
C ASP A 724 5.19 -19.22 -2.23
N GLY A 725 4.62 -20.15 -1.44
CA GLY A 725 4.22 -21.46 -1.92
C GLY A 725 3.17 -21.39 -3.02
N ASP A 726 2.15 -20.53 -2.85
CA ASP A 726 1.13 -20.25 -3.86
C ASP A 726 1.73 -19.63 -5.13
N TRP A 727 2.52 -18.55 -4.99
CA TRP A 727 3.15 -17.87 -6.10
C TRP A 727 4.06 -18.79 -6.91
N ILE A 728 4.92 -19.56 -6.25
CA ILE A 728 5.82 -20.51 -6.92
C ILE A 728 5.01 -21.60 -7.64
N SER A 729 4.02 -22.18 -6.97
CA SER A 729 3.23 -23.29 -7.52
C SER A 729 2.38 -22.87 -8.73
N ARG A 730 1.77 -21.68 -8.69
CA ARG A 730 1.01 -21.10 -9.82
C ARG A 730 1.87 -20.82 -11.03
N ASN A 731 3.15 -20.55 -10.79
CA ASN A 731 4.10 -20.27 -11.84
C ASN A 731 4.80 -21.52 -12.37
N PHE A 732 4.49 -22.74 -11.92
CA PHE A 732 4.97 -23.94 -12.61
C PHE A 732 4.28 -24.10 -13.98
N SER A 733 5.01 -24.60 -14.97
CA SER A 733 4.40 -25.00 -16.24
C SER A 733 3.43 -26.18 -16.03
N GLU A 734 2.30 -26.21 -16.74
CA GLU A 734 1.23 -27.22 -16.53
C GLU A 734 1.73 -28.68 -16.68
N ASP A 735 2.66 -28.93 -17.60
CA ASP A 735 3.23 -30.27 -17.85
C ASP A 735 4.48 -30.60 -17.01
N ALA A 736 4.90 -29.71 -16.11
CA ALA A 736 6.12 -29.89 -15.34
C ALA A 736 5.93 -30.96 -14.24
N HIS A 737 6.89 -31.88 -14.15
CA HIS A 737 6.98 -32.83 -13.05
C HIS A 737 7.78 -32.22 -11.90
N VAL A 738 7.08 -31.40 -11.13
CA VAL A 738 7.60 -30.69 -9.96
C VAL A 738 6.53 -30.66 -8.86
N PHE A 739 6.97 -30.74 -7.61
CA PHE A 739 6.12 -30.71 -6.43
C PHE A 739 6.70 -29.74 -5.42
N LEU A 740 5.84 -28.96 -4.77
CA LEU A 740 6.20 -28.09 -3.65
C LEU A 740 5.48 -28.58 -2.41
N THR A 741 6.19 -28.71 -1.30
CA THR A 741 5.64 -29.10 0.01
C THR A 741 6.13 -28.13 1.08
N ASP A 742 5.21 -27.55 1.84
CA ASP A 742 5.57 -26.80 3.05
C ASP A 742 6.02 -27.78 4.15
N VAL A 743 7.32 -27.76 4.46
CA VAL A 743 7.95 -28.58 5.50
C VAL A 743 8.32 -27.75 6.73
N THR A 744 7.73 -26.56 6.88
CA THR A 744 8.07 -25.59 7.94
C THR A 744 8.05 -26.19 9.32
N SER A 745 7.01 -26.96 9.64
CA SER A 745 6.81 -27.58 10.96
C SER A 745 7.67 -28.83 11.19
N SER A 746 8.39 -29.31 10.18
CA SER A 746 9.28 -30.49 10.29
C SER A 746 10.72 -30.12 10.65
N TRP A 747 11.09 -28.83 10.55
CA TRP A 747 12.45 -28.36 10.75
C TRP A 747 12.53 -27.13 11.65
N SER A 748 13.39 -27.20 12.64
CA SER A 748 13.91 -26.05 13.38
C SER A 748 15.07 -25.41 12.65
N VAL A 749 15.30 -24.11 12.90
CA VAL A 749 16.48 -23.40 12.40
C VAL A 749 17.16 -22.73 13.58
N LEU A 750 18.39 -23.13 13.87
CA LEU A 750 19.21 -22.53 14.91
C LEU A 750 20.37 -21.80 14.24
N ALA A 751 20.37 -20.47 14.35
CA ALA A 751 21.44 -19.66 13.78
C ALA A 751 22.51 -19.41 14.83
N VAL A 752 23.69 -20.00 14.63
CA VAL A 752 24.87 -19.80 15.48
C VAL A 752 25.77 -18.77 14.81
N MET A 753 25.81 -17.57 15.39
CA MET A 753 26.35 -16.38 14.73
C MET A 753 27.38 -15.68 15.63
N GLY A 754 28.44 -15.16 15.02
CA GLY A 754 29.51 -14.40 15.66
C GLY A 754 30.90 -14.95 15.34
N PRO A 755 31.97 -14.17 15.61
CA PRO A 755 33.34 -14.58 15.34
C PRO A 755 33.76 -15.90 16.02
N LYS A 756 33.06 -16.30 17.09
CA LYS A 756 33.29 -17.56 17.82
C LYS A 756 32.39 -18.72 17.39
N ALA A 757 31.50 -18.53 16.41
CA ALA A 757 30.59 -19.58 15.95
C ALA A 757 31.32 -20.86 15.49
N ARG A 758 32.41 -20.71 14.74
CA ARG A 758 33.24 -21.84 14.29
C ARG A 758 33.88 -22.59 15.45
N ASP A 759 34.40 -21.85 16.43
CA ASP A 759 35.06 -22.42 17.61
C ASP A 759 34.07 -23.28 18.41
N VAL A 760 32.82 -22.82 18.58
CA VAL A 760 31.75 -23.60 19.21
C VAL A 760 31.40 -24.85 18.41
N LEU A 761 31.10 -24.69 17.11
CA LEU A 761 30.67 -25.81 16.28
C LEU A 761 31.74 -26.90 16.17
N SER A 762 33.02 -26.53 16.09
CA SER A 762 34.14 -27.49 16.00
C SER A 762 34.26 -28.43 17.20
N LYS A 763 33.58 -28.14 18.32
CA LYS A 763 33.52 -29.02 19.49
C LYS A 763 32.44 -30.10 19.40
N VAL A 764 31.42 -29.86 18.58
CA VAL A 764 30.22 -30.71 18.49
C VAL A 764 30.04 -31.36 17.13
N THR A 765 30.89 -31.02 16.14
CA THR A 765 30.93 -31.66 14.82
C THR A 765 32.34 -32.11 14.45
N LYS A 766 32.44 -33.14 13.60
CA LYS A 766 33.70 -33.55 12.95
C LYS A 766 33.85 -33.01 11.54
N ALA A 767 32.85 -32.31 11.01
CA ALA A 767 32.90 -31.70 9.69
C ALA A 767 34.00 -30.63 9.61
N ASP A 768 34.60 -30.46 8.43
CA ASP A 768 35.55 -29.38 8.17
C ASP A 768 34.79 -28.05 8.02
N LEU A 769 34.95 -27.16 9.01
CA LEU A 769 34.34 -25.83 9.03
C LEU A 769 35.28 -24.71 8.55
N SER A 770 36.44 -25.06 8.02
CA SER A 770 37.38 -24.09 7.43
C SER A 770 36.76 -23.39 6.21
N ASN A 771 37.36 -22.28 5.78
CA ASN A 771 36.86 -21.58 4.58
C ASN A 771 36.98 -22.43 3.31
N ASP A 772 37.96 -23.32 3.24
CA ASP A 772 38.17 -24.22 2.11
C ASP A 772 37.19 -25.40 2.15
N GLY A 773 36.93 -25.97 3.34
CA GLY A 773 36.00 -27.08 3.52
C GLY A 773 34.52 -26.70 3.53
N PHE A 774 34.21 -25.45 3.90
CA PHE A 774 32.84 -24.95 4.02
C PHE A 774 32.76 -23.47 3.67
N ALA A 775 32.86 -23.12 2.38
CA ALA A 775 32.80 -21.75 1.90
C ALA A 775 31.46 -21.04 2.19
N PHE A 776 31.47 -19.70 2.26
CA PHE A 776 30.25 -18.91 2.39
C PHE A 776 29.31 -19.13 1.18
N GLY A 777 27.99 -19.20 1.41
CA GLY A 777 27.02 -19.48 0.35
C GLY A 777 26.97 -20.96 -0.06
N THR A 778 27.36 -21.86 0.83
CA THR A 778 27.22 -23.31 0.64
C THR A 778 26.42 -23.93 1.78
N CYS A 779 25.92 -25.15 1.55
CA CYS A 779 25.24 -25.97 2.53
C CYS A 779 25.68 -27.43 2.41
N GLN A 780 25.70 -28.14 3.54
CA GLN A 780 26.01 -29.57 3.58
C GLN A 780 25.42 -30.22 4.82
N LYS A 781 25.30 -31.55 4.81
CA LYS A 781 24.95 -32.31 6.00
C LYS A 781 26.17 -32.52 6.88
N ILE A 782 26.03 -32.24 8.18
CA ILE A 782 27.09 -32.45 9.17
C ILE A 782 26.54 -33.25 10.36
N ASP A 783 27.42 -33.98 11.03
CA ASP A 783 27.14 -34.50 12.37
C ASP A 783 27.15 -33.34 13.37
N LEU A 784 26.21 -33.32 14.31
CA LEU A 784 26.20 -32.32 15.38
C LEU A 784 25.65 -32.95 16.66
N GLY A 785 26.54 -33.21 17.62
CA GLY A 785 26.22 -34.05 18.78
C GLY A 785 25.77 -35.44 18.33
N TYR A 786 24.55 -35.83 18.71
CA TYR A 786 23.93 -37.10 18.28
C TYR A 786 23.06 -36.98 17.02
N ALA A 787 22.92 -35.77 16.46
CA ALA A 787 22.03 -35.51 15.33
C ALA A 787 22.79 -35.38 14.00
N THR A 788 22.05 -35.48 12.89
CA THR A 788 22.51 -35.04 11.57
C THR A 788 21.68 -33.83 11.15
N VAL A 789 22.35 -32.73 10.83
CA VAL A 789 21.70 -31.45 10.49
C VAL A 789 22.12 -30.99 9.11
N ILE A 790 21.34 -30.14 8.47
CA ILE A 790 21.80 -29.40 7.28
C ILE A 790 22.35 -28.08 7.80
N ALA A 791 23.66 -27.86 7.65
CA ALA A 791 24.28 -26.58 7.94
C ALA A 791 24.28 -25.73 6.66
N ASN A 792 23.86 -24.48 6.77
CA ASN A 792 23.89 -23.49 5.69
C ASN A 792 24.77 -22.32 6.13
N ARG A 793 25.88 -22.06 5.43
CA ARG A 793 26.79 -20.96 5.79
C ARG A 793 26.31 -19.65 5.17
N MET A 794 25.31 -19.07 5.82
CA MET A 794 24.67 -17.79 5.50
C MET A 794 24.49 -16.97 6.78
N THR A 795 24.24 -15.67 6.65
CA THR A 795 24.05 -14.78 7.80
C THR A 795 23.09 -13.65 7.49
N TYR A 796 22.16 -13.40 8.41
CA TYR A 796 21.29 -12.23 8.40
C TYR A 796 21.73 -11.16 9.42
N VAL A 797 22.79 -11.42 10.19
CA VAL A 797 23.34 -10.47 11.18
C VAL A 797 24.70 -9.88 10.77
N GLY A 798 25.27 -10.36 9.65
CA GLY A 798 26.50 -9.82 9.08
C GLY A 798 27.79 -10.31 9.72
N GLU A 799 27.73 -11.41 10.45
CA GLU A 799 28.87 -12.06 11.11
C GLU A 799 29.09 -13.46 10.54
N LEU A 800 30.27 -14.04 10.81
CA LEU A 800 30.52 -15.46 10.62
C LEU A 800 29.44 -16.29 11.32
N GLY A 801 28.94 -17.34 10.67
CA GLY A 801 27.98 -18.23 11.30
C GLY A 801 27.34 -19.21 10.33
N TRP A 802 26.46 -20.03 10.89
CA TRP A 802 25.68 -21.02 10.17
C TRP A 802 24.23 -21.02 10.66
N GLU A 803 23.31 -21.15 9.71
CA GLU A 803 21.94 -21.55 9.96
C GLU A 803 21.90 -23.09 9.98
N LEU A 804 21.58 -23.67 11.11
CA LEU A 804 21.48 -25.12 11.30
C LEU A 804 20.02 -25.53 11.17
N LEU A 805 19.67 -26.23 10.08
CA LEU A 805 18.36 -26.83 9.92
C LEU A 805 18.37 -28.19 10.63
N VAL A 806 17.58 -28.30 11.69
CA VAL A 806 17.54 -29.44 12.60
C VAL A 806 16.15 -30.09 12.53
N PRO A 807 16.03 -31.41 12.35
CA PRO A 807 14.73 -32.07 12.50
C PRO A 807 14.18 -31.81 13.91
N VAL A 808 12.89 -31.50 14.02
CA VAL A 808 12.30 -30.96 15.25
C VAL A 808 12.51 -31.84 16.48
N GLU A 809 12.57 -33.16 16.31
CA GLU A 809 12.80 -34.13 17.38
C GLU A 809 14.20 -34.04 18.01
N PHE A 810 15.18 -33.48 17.29
CA PHE A 810 16.56 -33.33 17.76
C PHE A 810 16.89 -31.91 18.19
N ALA A 811 16.05 -30.92 17.89
CA ALA A 811 16.32 -29.49 18.10
C ALA A 811 16.69 -29.17 19.57
N ALA A 812 15.95 -29.75 20.50
CA ALA A 812 16.19 -29.66 21.94
C ALA A 812 17.61 -30.11 22.35
N GLY A 813 18.01 -31.32 21.94
CA GLY A 813 19.32 -31.87 22.29
C GLY A 813 20.46 -31.14 21.61
N VAL A 814 20.29 -30.81 20.32
CA VAL A 814 21.26 -30.00 19.56
C VAL A 814 21.50 -28.64 20.22
N TYR A 815 20.44 -27.98 20.66
CA TYR A 815 20.54 -26.71 21.38
C TYR A 815 21.31 -26.85 22.69
N ASP A 816 20.99 -27.87 23.49
CA ASP A 816 21.66 -28.12 24.78
C ASP A 816 23.17 -28.42 24.56
N ASP A 817 23.52 -29.19 23.52
CA ASP A 817 24.91 -29.48 23.14
C ASP A 817 25.67 -28.22 22.71
N LEU A 818 25.04 -27.35 21.89
CA LEU A 818 25.62 -26.07 21.46
C LEU A 818 25.85 -25.13 22.64
N MET A 819 24.87 -24.99 23.53
CA MET A 819 24.98 -24.16 24.72
C MET A 819 26.07 -24.68 25.67
N GLY A 820 26.14 -25.99 25.87
CA GLY A 820 27.18 -26.63 26.69
C GLY A 820 28.59 -26.43 26.12
N ALA A 821 28.78 -26.67 24.82
CA ALA A 821 30.07 -26.49 24.15
C ALA A 821 30.50 -25.02 24.07
N GLY A 822 29.52 -24.12 23.89
CA GLY A 822 29.73 -22.68 23.78
C GLY A 822 29.94 -21.96 25.11
N ALA A 823 29.73 -22.64 26.25
CA ALA A 823 29.87 -22.03 27.58
C ALA A 823 31.25 -21.39 27.82
N GLU A 824 32.34 -22.00 27.32
CA GLU A 824 33.69 -21.41 27.45
C GLU A 824 33.89 -20.13 26.61
N PHE A 825 33.04 -19.93 25.61
CA PHE A 825 33.02 -18.77 24.74
C PHE A 825 31.94 -17.75 25.13
N SER A 826 31.30 -17.95 26.29
CA SER A 826 30.20 -17.11 26.78
C SER A 826 29.04 -17.03 25.78
N ILE A 827 28.70 -18.15 25.13
CA ILE A 827 27.56 -18.22 24.21
C ILE A 827 26.28 -17.72 24.89
N ARG A 828 25.51 -16.94 24.14
CA ARG A 828 24.27 -16.31 24.63
C ARG A 828 23.11 -16.55 23.66
N ASP A 829 21.91 -16.72 24.19
CA ASP A 829 20.69 -16.64 23.41
C ASP A 829 20.41 -15.18 23.01
N ALA A 830 20.06 -14.94 21.75
CA ALA A 830 19.71 -13.62 21.25
C ALA A 830 18.34 -13.64 20.57
N GLY A 831 17.59 -12.56 20.74
CA GLY A 831 16.22 -12.40 20.25
C GLY A 831 16.11 -11.63 18.95
N TYR A 832 14.88 -11.56 18.43
CA TYR A 832 14.58 -10.88 17.16
C TYR A 832 14.84 -9.38 17.17
N TYR A 833 14.82 -8.69 18.33
CA TYR A 833 15.15 -7.26 18.39
C TYR A 833 16.65 -7.01 18.16
N ALA A 834 17.52 -7.84 18.74
CA ALA A 834 18.95 -7.79 18.44
C ALA A 834 19.19 -8.11 16.96
N LEU A 835 18.54 -9.15 16.44
CA LEU A 835 18.62 -9.52 15.02
C LEU A 835 18.21 -8.37 14.09
N ASP A 836 17.12 -7.65 14.39
CA ASP A 836 16.66 -6.53 13.56
C ASP A 836 17.65 -5.34 13.61
N GLY A 837 18.21 -5.02 14.77
CA GLY A 837 19.29 -4.04 14.88
C GLY A 837 20.52 -4.42 14.03
N LEU A 838 20.99 -5.67 14.17
CA LEU A 838 22.17 -6.20 13.49
C LEU A 838 22.00 -6.19 11.95
N ARG A 839 20.83 -6.60 11.45
CA ARG A 839 20.55 -6.64 10.01
C ARG A 839 20.40 -5.23 9.43
N ILE A 840 19.79 -4.31 10.18
CA ILE A 840 19.65 -2.91 9.75
C ILE A 840 21.02 -2.25 9.70
N GLU A 841 21.92 -2.52 10.66
CA GLU A 841 23.30 -2.04 10.59
C GLU A 841 23.98 -2.50 9.30
N LYS A 842 23.83 -3.78 8.91
CA LYS A 842 24.35 -4.30 7.63
C LYS A 842 23.65 -3.75 6.39
N GLY A 843 22.53 -3.08 6.56
CA GLY A 843 21.65 -2.67 5.49
C GLY A 843 21.00 -3.86 4.77
N PHE A 844 20.74 -4.97 5.45
CA PHE A 844 19.95 -6.05 4.88
C PHE A 844 18.47 -5.67 4.84
N ARG A 845 17.86 -5.93 3.69
CA ARG A 845 16.47 -5.58 3.41
C ARG A 845 15.55 -6.68 3.91
N ALA A 846 14.33 -6.31 4.27
CA ALA A 846 13.28 -7.27 4.60
C ALA A 846 12.10 -7.14 3.63
N TRP A 847 11.53 -8.29 3.25
CA TRP A 847 10.22 -8.35 2.61
C TRP A 847 9.14 -7.61 3.41
N SER A 848 8.18 -7.01 2.68
CA SER A 848 7.10 -6.14 3.15
C SER A 848 7.56 -4.84 3.81
N ARG A 849 8.86 -4.57 3.87
CA ARG A 849 9.46 -3.33 4.37
C ARG A 849 10.15 -2.60 3.22
N GLU A 850 11.42 -2.94 2.98
CA GLU A 850 12.21 -2.37 1.89
C GLU A 850 11.93 -3.05 0.55
N LEU A 851 11.43 -4.29 0.56
CA LEU A 851 11.07 -5.03 -0.64
C LEU A 851 9.55 -5.16 -0.71
N THR A 852 8.98 -4.73 -1.82
CA THR A 852 7.54 -4.77 -2.10
C THR A 852 7.30 -5.03 -3.59
N PRO A 853 6.06 -5.31 -4.01
CA PRO A 853 5.68 -5.45 -5.44
C PRO A 853 5.99 -4.23 -6.31
N ASP A 854 6.26 -3.07 -5.69
CA ASP A 854 6.52 -1.80 -6.38
C ASP A 854 7.99 -1.36 -6.32
N ILE A 855 8.87 -2.16 -5.69
CA ILE A 855 10.32 -1.89 -5.60
C ILE A 855 11.09 -2.92 -6.41
N THR A 856 11.94 -2.45 -7.33
CA THR A 856 12.81 -3.34 -8.11
C THR A 856 14.11 -3.69 -7.38
N PRO A 857 14.81 -4.79 -7.73
CA PRO A 857 16.15 -5.10 -7.24
C PRO A 857 17.19 -4.00 -7.49
N LEU A 858 17.01 -3.18 -8.53
CA LEU A 858 17.89 -2.03 -8.81
C LEU A 858 17.75 -0.95 -7.73
N GLN A 859 16.52 -0.56 -7.42
CA GLN A 859 16.18 0.46 -6.41
C GLN A 859 16.49 -0.04 -5.00
N ALA A 860 16.25 -1.33 -4.72
CA ALA A 860 16.59 -1.96 -3.46
C ALA A 860 18.11 -2.07 -3.22
N GLY A 861 18.96 -1.90 -4.26
CA GLY A 861 20.39 -2.13 -4.16
C GLY A 861 20.79 -3.61 -4.10
N LEU A 862 19.94 -4.49 -4.64
CA LEU A 862 20.07 -5.95 -4.63
C LEU A 862 20.34 -6.54 -6.02
N SER A 863 20.88 -5.75 -6.95
CA SER A 863 21.20 -6.21 -8.31
C SER A 863 22.22 -7.35 -8.36
N PHE A 864 22.99 -7.58 -7.29
CA PHE A 864 23.91 -8.72 -7.19
C PHE A 864 23.17 -10.07 -7.08
N ALA A 865 21.88 -10.06 -6.72
CA ALA A 865 21.03 -11.24 -6.59
C ALA A 865 20.20 -11.51 -7.85
N VAL A 866 20.49 -10.83 -8.96
CA VAL A 866 19.82 -10.98 -10.25
C VAL A 866 20.85 -11.40 -11.29
N ASP A 867 20.59 -12.51 -11.99
CA ASP A 867 21.40 -12.95 -13.11
C ASP A 867 20.71 -12.62 -14.43
N PHE A 868 21.12 -11.51 -15.04
CA PHE A 868 20.57 -11.01 -16.30
C PHE A 868 20.93 -11.90 -17.51
N ASP A 869 21.96 -12.74 -17.39
CA ASP A 869 22.52 -13.52 -18.48
C ASP A 869 21.93 -14.93 -18.55
N LYS A 870 20.95 -15.24 -17.70
CA LYS A 870 20.22 -16.53 -17.71
C LYS A 870 19.66 -16.81 -19.11
N PRO A 871 20.05 -17.95 -19.74
CA PRO A 871 19.66 -18.30 -21.10
C PRO A 871 18.15 -18.34 -21.32
N ASP A 872 17.42 -18.94 -20.36
CA ASP A 872 15.97 -19.11 -20.42
C ASP A 872 15.18 -17.93 -19.83
N GLY A 873 15.89 -16.85 -19.44
CA GLY A 873 15.30 -15.71 -18.77
C GLY A 873 14.77 -16.01 -17.35
N PHE A 874 13.96 -15.09 -16.83
CA PHE A 874 13.24 -15.25 -15.57
C PHE A 874 12.03 -14.30 -15.55
N ILE A 875 11.06 -14.55 -14.67
CA ILE A 875 9.87 -13.68 -14.51
C ILE A 875 10.32 -12.26 -14.12
N GLY A 876 9.88 -11.25 -14.88
CA GLY A 876 10.23 -9.84 -14.65
C GLY A 876 11.55 -9.38 -15.28
N LYS A 877 12.29 -10.25 -16.00
CA LYS A 877 13.56 -9.89 -16.67
C LYS A 877 13.43 -8.69 -17.61
N GLU A 878 12.43 -8.70 -18.48
CA GLU A 878 12.24 -7.63 -19.48
C GLU A 878 11.94 -6.28 -18.82
N ALA A 879 11.11 -6.27 -17.77
CA ALA A 879 10.85 -5.07 -16.99
C ALA A 879 12.11 -4.54 -16.30
N LEU A 880 12.98 -5.42 -15.78
CA LEU A 880 14.25 -5.00 -15.19
C LEU A 880 15.27 -4.48 -16.21
N LEU A 881 15.29 -5.03 -17.43
CA LEU A 881 16.11 -4.51 -18.51
C LEU A 881 15.65 -3.11 -18.92
N ALA A 882 14.32 -2.91 -19.07
CA ALA A 882 13.74 -1.61 -19.34
C ALA A 882 14.07 -0.60 -18.21
N ALA A 883 13.88 -1.01 -16.95
CA ALA A 883 14.21 -0.21 -15.77
C ALA A 883 15.71 0.16 -15.68
N ARG A 884 16.61 -0.73 -16.12
CA ARG A 884 18.06 -0.44 -16.17
C ARG A 884 18.40 0.61 -17.23
N SER A 885 17.65 0.64 -18.33
CA SER A 885 17.83 1.59 -19.43
C SER A 885 17.16 2.95 -19.18
N ASP A 886 16.17 3.00 -18.28
CA ASP A 886 15.48 4.23 -17.90
C ASP A 886 16.39 5.14 -17.03
N PRO A 887 16.72 6.37 -17.47
CA PRO A 887 17.54 7.30 -16.70
C PRO A 887 16.89 7.74 -15.38
N GLU A 888 15.56 7.72 -15.28
CA GLU A 888 14.80 8.20 -14.12
C GLU A 888 14.55 7.08 -13.09
N HIS A 889 14.74 5.81 -13.45
CA HIS A 889 14.43 4.68 -12.55
C HIS A 889 15.13 4.75 -11.19
N MET A 890 16.36 5.28 -11.17
CA MET A 890 17.20 5.44 -9.97
C MET A 890 16.98 6.79 -9.25
N HIS A 891 15.92 7.51 -9.57
CA HIS A 891 15.40 8.64 -8.79
C HIS A 891 14.69 8.16 -7.53
N ARG A 892 14.22 6.90 -7.52
CA ARG A 892 13.77 6.20 -6.31
C ARG A 892 14.84 5.21 -5.86
N ARG A 893 15.11 5.10 -4.55
CA ARG A 893 16.10 4.14 -4.04
C ARG A 893 15.91 3.86 -2.56
N ILE A 894 16.23 2.63 -2.15
CA ILE A 894 16.44 2.30 -0.73
C ILE A 894 17.84 2.76 -0.30
N ILE A 895 17.90 3.69 0.66
CA ILE A 895 19.14 4.18 1.27
C ILE A 895 19.16 3.87 2.77
N GLN A 896 20.34 3.94 3.39
CA GLN A 896 20.48 3.84 4.84
C GLN A 896 20.79 5.22 5.43
N LEU A 897 20.10 5.58 6.52
CA LEU A 897 20.36 6.79 7.30
C LEU A 897 20.83 6.41 8.70
N VAL A 898 21.84 7.11 9.21
CA VAL A 898 22.32 6.98 10.60
C VAL A 898 22.16 8.34 11.27
N LEU A 899 21.41 8.40 12.37
CA LEU A 899 21.20 9.66 13.10
C LEU A 899 22.48 10.13 13.77
N LYS A 900 22.61 11.45 13.93
CA LYS A 900 23.71 12.07 14.70
C LYS A 900 23.40 12.16 16.20
N ASP A 901 22.11 12.19 16.55
CA ASP A 901 21.65 12.19 17.93
C ASP A 901 21.58 10.74 18.44
N LEU A 902 22.16 10.49 19.61
CA LEU A 902 22.33 9.15 20.16
C LEU A 902 21.11 8.71 20.99
N ASP A 903 20.22 9.62 21.37
CA ASP A 903 19.11 9.35 22.31
C ASP A 903 17.76 9.16 21.62
N VAL A 904 17.70 9.34 20.30
CA VAL A 904 16.49 9.19 19.51
C VAL A 904 16.20 7.71 19.24
N GLN A 905 14.94 7.32 19.38
CA GLN A 905 14.42 6.03 18.94
C GLN A 905 13.57 6.23 17.68
N LEU A 906 13.77 5.35 16.70
CA LEU A 906 13.00 5.30 15.46
C LEU A 906 12.20 3.99 15.39
N TRP A 907 11.07 4.00 14.68
CA TRP A 907 10.16 2.85 14.61
C TRP A 907 9.70 2.48 13.20
N GLY A 908 9.85 3.37 12.21
CA GLY A 908 9.29 3.24 10.87
C GLY A 908 8.10 4.17 10.65
N GLY A 909 7.90 4.55 9.38
CA GLY A 909 6.88 5.50 8.91
C GLY A 909 7.24 6.96 9.11
N GLU A 910 8.38 7.28 9.75
CA GLU A 910 8.84 8.66 9.87
C GLU A 910 9.21 9.26 8.51
N ALA A 911 8.89 10.54 8.31
CA ALA A 911 9.21 11.27 7.08
C ALA A 911 10.72 11.53 6.95
N VAL A 912 11.24 11.39 5.74
CA VAL A 912 12.64 11.62 5.40
C VAL A 912 12.76 12.89 4.56
N LEU A 913 13.61 13.79 4.99
CA LEU A 913 13.83 15.08 4.34
C LEU A 913 15.24 15.16 3.76
N CYS A 914 15.33 15.82 2.60
CA CYS A 914 16.56 16.23 1.94
C CYS A 914 16.49 17.73 1.66
N ASP A 915 17.41 18.50 2.23
CA ASP A 915 17.43 19.97 2.16
C ASP A 915 16.07 20.63 2.47
N ASN A 916 15.44 20.20 3.56
CA ASN A 916 14.09 20.61 4.02
C ASN A 916 12.92 20.19 3.13
N THR A 917 13.16 19.41 2.08
CA THR A 917 12.10 18.85 1.23
C THR A 917 11.87 17.40 1.63
N GLU A 918 10.62 17.04 1.84
CA GLU A 918 10.26 15.64 2.09
C GLU A 918 10.43 14.82 0.81
N ILE A 919 11.17 13.73 0.91
CA ILE A 919 11.55 12.88 -0.23
C ILE A 919 11.16 11.42 -0.04
N GLY A 920 10.57 11.03 1.09
CA GLY A 920 10.19 9.65 1.33
C GLY A 920 10.03 9.34 2.81
N GLU A 921 10.20 8.07 3.17
CA GLU A 921 9.89 7.59 4.51
C GLU A 921 10.85 6.49 4.99
N VAL A 922 10.92 6.35 6.31
CA VAL A 922 11.61 5.25 6.98
C VAL A 922 10.78 3.97 6.85
N ARG A 923 11.38 2.90 6.30
CA ARG A 923 10.74 1.60 6.11
C ARG A 923 11.04 0.63 7.25
N SER A 924 12.30 0.58 7.66
CA SER A 924 12.78 -0.15 8.85
C SER A 924 13.67 0.74 9.70
N ALA A 925 13.60 0.57 11.01
CA ALA A 925 14.45 1.29 11.93
C ALA A 925 14.80 0.46 13.17
N GLY A 926 15.97 0.72 13.73
CA GLY A 926 16.44 0.11 14.96
C GLY A 926 17.59 0.92 15.55
N TYR A 927 18.00 0.57 16.76
CA TYR A 927 19.21 1.15 17.34
C TYR A 927 20.42 0.29 16.93
N GLY A 928 21.34 0.87 16.16
CA GLY A 928 22.58 0.20 15.79
C GLY A 928 23.55 0.31 16.96
N HIS A 929 23.58 -0.69 17.84
CA HIS A 929 24.42 -0.66 19.04
C HIS A 929 25.92 -0.67 18.72
N THR A 930 26.34 -1.13 17.54
CA THR A 930 27.74 -1.01 17.09
C THR A 930 28.03 0.38 16.55
N LEU A 931 27.05 0.99 15.88
CA LEU A 931 27.16 2.36 15.36
C LEU A 931 26.89 3.44 16.42
N GLY A 932 26.31 3.07 17.56
CA GLY A 932 25.99 3.94 18.68
C GLY A 932 24.84 4.93 18.43
N ALA A 933 23.97 4.66 17.45
CA ALA A 933 22.90 5.57 17.06
C ALA A 933 21.71 4.84 16.44
N ALA A 934 20.57 5.51 16.31
CA ALA A 934 19.47 5.00 15.51
C ALA A 934 19.86 4.92 14.02
N VAL A 935 19.50 3.79 13.41
CA VAL A 935 19.78 3.45 12.02
C VAL A 935 18.47 3.12 11.33
N ALA A 936 18.29 3.62 10.12
CA ALA A 936 17.08 3.46 9.34
C ALA A 936 17.41 3.03 7.91
N LEU A 937 16.54 2.19 7.34
CA LEU A 937 16.44 1.96 5.90
C LEU A 937 15.24 2.73 5.38
N CYS A 938 15.45 3.55 4.36
CA CYS A 938 14.49 4.53 3.88
C CYS A 938 14.23 4.31 2.40
N ASP A 939 12.96 4.37 2.00
CA ASP A 939 12.56 4.50 0.59
C ASP A 939 12.44 5.98 0.28
N VAL A 940 13.25 6.46 -0.67
CA VAL A 940 13.31 7.87 -1.02
C VAL A 940 13.17 8.05 -2.53
N HIS A 941 12.57 9.17 -2.92
CA HIS A 941 12.34 9.61 -4.28
C HIS A 941 12.76 11.08 -4.46
N THR A 942 13.54 11.37 -5.50
CA THR A 942 14.12 12.70 -5.76
C THR A 942 13.99 13.08 -7.23
N ASP A 943 14.11 14.36 -7.57
CA ASP A 943 14.07 14.83 -8.98
C ASP A 943 15.32 14.46 -9.80
N GLU A 944 16.37 13.97 -9.12
CA GLU A 944 17.61 13.54 -9.75
C GLU A 944 18.05 12.16 -9.28
N LYS A 945 19.06 11.61 -9.96
CA LYS A 945 19.57 10.26 -9.68
C LYS A 945 20.28 10.18 -8.33
N ILE A 946 19.85 9.22 -7.50
CA ILE A 946 20.43 8.98 -6.18
C ILE A 946 21.76 8.22 -6.31
N THR A 947 22.86 8.97 -6.27
CA THR A 947 24.25 8.49 -6.34
C THR A 947 25.02 8.76 -5.05
N ARG A 948 26.28 8.28 -4.96
CA ARG A 948 27.14 8.63 -3.82
C ARG A 948 27.39 10.13 -3.74
N ASP A 949 27.60 10.78 -4.88
CA ASP A 949 27.87 12.22 -4.94
C ASP A 949 26.64 13.02 -4.48
N PHE A 950 25.44 12.61 -4.91
CA PHE A 950 24.17 13.16 -4.42
C PHE A 950 24.12 13.12 -2.88
N LEU A 951 24.35 11.95 -2.27
CA LEU A 951 24.33 11.85 -0.80
C LEU A 951 25.36 12.74 -0.09
N THR A 952 26.49 13.07 -0.73
CA THR A 952 27.50 13.96 -0.16
C THR A 952 27.21 15.45 -0.33
N MET A 953 26.44 15.82 -1.35
CA MET A 953 26.11 17.22 -1.65
C MET A 953 24.90 17.72 -0.86
N HIS A 954 24.03 16.82 -0.42
CA HIS A 954 22.77 17.15 0.25
C HIS A 954 22.78 16.86 1.75
N SER A 955 21.92 17.55 2.48
CA SER A 955 21.66 17.34 3.89
C SER A 955 20.41 16.48 4.10
N PHE A 956 20.47 15.54 5.06
CA PHE A 956 19.37 14.62 5.35
C PHE A 956 18.89 14.76 6.78
N GLU A 957 17.58 14.71 6.97
CA GLU A 957 16.92 14.76 8.28
C GLU A 957 15.77 13.73 8.34
N ILE A 958 15.41 13.30 9.55
CA ILE A 958 14.20 12.49 9.81
C ILE A 958 13.29 13.28 10.74
N ASP A 959 12.01 13.38 10.39
CA ASP A 959 10.98 13.99 11.25
C ASP A 959 10.37 12.93 12.18
N VAL A 960 10.65 13.07 13.47
CA VAL A 960 10.11 12.23 14.53
C VAL A 960 9.11 13.04 15.34
N ALA A 961 7.83 12.86 15.03
CA ALA A 961 6.71 13.51 15.72
C ALA A 961 6.81 15.05 15.75
N GLY A 962 7.19 15.67 14.62
CA GLY A 962 7.34 17.11 14.44
C GLY A 962 8.73 17.65 14.79
N LYS A 963 9.66 16.80 15.28
CA LYS A 963 11.04 17.17 15.59
C LYS A 963 11.99 16.59 14.55
N ARG A 964 12.83 17.45 13.96
CA ARG A 964 13.77 17.04 12.91
C ARG A 964 15.14 16.69 13.50
N PHE A 965 15.66 15.55 13.08
CA PHE A 965 16.97 15.06 13.52
C PHE A 965 17.89 14.84 12.32
N ALA A 966 19.08 15.42 12.38
CA ALA A 966 20.07 15.32 11.32
C ALA A 966 20.61 13.88 11.20
N ALA A 967 20.72 13.40 9.97
CA ALA A 967 21.20 12.08 9.63
C ALA A 967 22.37 12.12 8.64
N LYS A 968 23.11 11.03 8.55
CA LYS A 968 24.10 10.79 7.49
C LYS A 968 23.62 9.65 6.60
N ALA A 969 23.64 9.88 5.29
CA ALA A 969 23.13 8.94 4.31
C ALA A 969 24.21 8.04 3.71
N TYR A 970 23.83 6.80 3.40
CA TYR A 970 24.70 5.76 2.87
C TYR A 970 23.99 4.90 1.82
N LEU A 971 24.66 4.62 0.70
CA LEU A 971 24.24 3.56 -0.25
C LEU A 971 24.75 2.17 0.13
N GLN A 972 25.83 2.12 0.90
CA GLN A 972 26.45 0.91 1.41
C GLN A 972 26.71 1.12 2.89
N THR A 973 26.40 0.12 3.69
CA THR A 973 26.52 0.22 5.15
C THR A 973 27.88 0.73 5.61
N PRO A 974 27.95 1.61 6.63
CA PRO A 974 29.20 1.99 7.26
C PRO A 974 29.81 0.85 8.11
N TYR A 975 29.04 -0.20 8.43
CA TYR A 975 29.48 -1.33 9.24
C TYR A 975 29.95 -2.52 8.37
N ASP A 976 31.23 -2.87 8.51
CA ASP A 976 31.94 -3.88 7.71
C ASP A 976 31.54 -3.85 6.21
N PRO A 977 31.79 -2.72 5.50
CA PRO A 977 31.33 -2.56 4.12
C PRO A 977 31.89 -3.62 3.16
N LYS A 978 33.04 -4.23 3.49
CA LYS A 978 33.68 -5.27 2.69
C LYS A 978 33.19 -6.68 2.99
N ALA A 979 32.27 -6.84 3.96
CA ALA A 979 31.81 -8.13 4.47
C ALA A 979 32.98 -9.05 4.88
N ALA A 980 34.05 -8.47 5.44
CA ALA A 980 35.24 -9.22 5.81
C ALA A 980 34.95 -10.20 6.94
N ARG A 981 34.09 -9.82 7.91
CA ARG A 981 33.71 -10.66 9.05
C ARG A 981 32.90 -11.90 8.65
N VAL A 982 32.07 -11.76 7.62
CA VAL A 982 31.28 -12.87 7.06
C VAL A 982 32.17 -13.93 6.42
N ARG A 983 33.29 -13.49 5.81
CA ARG A 983 34.22 -14.33 5.04
C ARG A 983 35.40 -14.87 5.85
N MET A 984 35.42 -14.63 7.18
CA MET A 984 36.48 -15.08 8.09
C MET A 984 36.55 -16.59 8.25
#